data_AF-A0A370W2E3-F1
#
_entry.id   AF-A0A370W2E3-F1
#
_cell.length_a   1.000
_cell.length_b   1.000
_cell.length_c   1.000
_cell.angle_alpha   90.00
_cell.angle_beta   90.00
_cell.angle_gamma   90.00
#
_symmetry.space_group_name_H-M   'P 1'
#
loop_
_entity.id
_entity.type
_entity.pdbx_description
1 polymer ?
#
loop_
_entity_poly.entity_id
_entity_poly.type
_entity_poly.pdbx_seq_one_letter_code
_entity_poly.pdbx_strand_id
1 'polypeptide(L)'
;MTEFVRGLSYERFLAEYWRRKPLFVKGGAHDLLGLTLSYEEADAIVEQVREQAPDRLAHDPGRIEFVKGADALSPRLARRAGELQRRLGWPRVTFDVSRTHAPGSIGCHFDYDDNFTLQQDGSKIWRIGSPTAVPETDRRRRVLEDPSLSGQFYLTDDYEEFVVEAGDLLYIPLFHPHWGTSTGRSLSLTMTCNLVTPLTELWPLLHEELSGHRAWWHPSPLPAAPDEQALADLLDVLADPASRRRVLARWQESRRSTVARHRPEPAPPRPEPVQVSPVTVDVTPIKPLFTGAAPAVDLAKAVLPGGTTTLLADLSAKRCLKRLLVLARDRAGACGDPRLAASVQAVVNGLTRLPHPALLAWCRTPEVTSWVRQAEREREAGYRRAPDTLLAHLTSFSLPELLRHEVPAPGVPLVAALSAPGQLAVMSAGRVIELPDTAGETVTVEVHGSHADVAGVRLPSTDLTGETAGPHVTVLPALAENGPRLLPPHSWYTAFHPAGRRFPQPPDGTRAEEFLETVAQAVTLIDKVWPPAADDIRASLSRLTPARTPLPETVPAFRGAAVVPATTPLETARHLCRAAAQTRYDTIADLYTLSEEPGAAVRPPSVETALPVSTLLRDTYTAVNEREFLRHHGEAPHALASLPERIRDALTALHDDGRLTPQGQALWTGLSELEP
;
A
#
# COMPACT_ATOMS: atom_id res chain seq x y z
N MET A 1 21.10 35.43 -8.69
CA MET A 1 21.93 34.28 -9.07
C MET A 1 21.59 33.95 -10.51
N THR A 2 22.53 34.02 -11.45
CA THR A 2 22.24 33.82 -12.88
C THR A 2 22.21 32.34 -13.29
N GLU A 3 22.94 31.47 -12.59
CA GLU A 3 22.96 30.03 -12.83
C GLU A 3 22.79 29.26 -11.51
N PHE A 4 21.86 28.30 -11.48
CA PHE A 4 21.56 27.47 -10.30
C PHE A 4 22.47 26.25 -10.25
N VAL A 5 22.48 25.48 -11.33
CA VAL A 5 23.41 24.38 -11.64
C VAL A 5 23.74 24.46 -13.13
N ARG A 6 24.79 23.77 -13.59
CA ARG A 6 25.25 23.89 -14.97
C ARG A 6 24.13 23.66 -15.98
N GLY A 7 23.88 24.64 -16.84
CA GLY A 7 22.84 24.58 -17.87
C GLY A 7 21.41 24.86 -17.40
N LEU A 8 21.21 25.25 -16.14
CA LEU A 8 19.90 25.64 -15.59
C LEU A 8 20.00 26.95 -14.80
N SER A 9 19.33 27.99 -15.29
CA SER A 9 19.24 29.26 -14.56
C SER A 9 18.33 29.14 -13.34
N TYR A 10 18.55 30.03 -12.37
CA TYR A 10 17.76 30.02 -11.15
C TYR A 10 16.30 30.41 -11.39
N GLU A 11 16.07 31.39 -12.26
CA GLU A 11 14.74 31.83 -12.66
C GLU A 11 13.96 30.68 -13.30
N ARG A 12 14.64 29.89 -14.14
CA ARG A 12 14.04 28.73 -14.80
C ARG A 12 13.73 27.62 -13.80
N PHE A 13 14.65 27.34 -12.85
CA PHE A 13 14.39 26.40 -11.77
C PHE A 13 13.11 26.76 -10.98
N LEU A 14 12.98 28.03 -10.58
CA LEU A 14 11.81 28.52 -9.84
C LEU A 14 10.51 28.45 -10.66
N ALA A 15 10.58 28.75 -11.96
CA ALA A 15 9.41 28.77 -12.82
C ALA A 15 8.90 27.36 -13.19
N GLU A 16 9.81 26.42 -13.44
CA GLU A 16 9.47 25.12 -14.03
C GLU A 16 9.45 23.96 -13.02
N TYR A 17 10.25 24.03 -11.95
CA TYR A 17 10.51 22.87 -11.09
C TYR A 17 10.13 23.09 -9.62
N TRP A 18 10.52 24.22 -9.04
CA TRP A 18 10.29 24.51 -7.62
C TRP A 18 8.81 24.31 -7.24
N ARG A 19 8.56 23.35 -6.34
CA ARG A 19 7.23 22.96 -5.84
C ARG A 19 6.23 22.51 -6.91
N ARG A 20 6.74 22.06 -8.05
CA ARG A 20 5.94 21.63 -9.20
C ARG A 20 6.22 20.19 -9.58
N LYS A 21 7.48 19.87 -9.87
CA LYS A 21 7.88 18.55 -10.36
C LYS A 21 9.34 18.22 -10.03
N PRO A 22 9.71 16.94 -9.99
CA PRO A 22 11.09 16.52 -9.78
C PRO A 22 12.06 17.06 -10.84
N LEU A 23 13.33 17.20 -10.46
CA LEU A 23 14.41 17.58 -11.36
C LEU A 23 15.62 16.69 -11.10
N PHE A 24 16.09 16.01 -12.13
CA PHE A 24 17.35 15.27 -12.13
C PHE A 24 18.41 16.03 -12.93
N VAL A 25 19.59 16.21 -12.35
CA VAL A 25 20.73 16.88 -12.99
C VAL A 25 21.99 16.04 -12.81
N LYS A 26 22.46 15.47 -13.92
CA LYS A 26 23.71 14.71 -13.95
C LYS A 26 24.90 15.61 -13.59
N GLY A 27 25.71 15.20 -12.61
CA GLY A 27 26.82 16.01 -12.08
C GLY A 27 26.40 17.28 -11.30
N GLY A 28 25.10 17.49 -11.06
CA GLY A 28 24.60 18.72 -10.45
C GLY A 28 24.86 18.85 -8.94
N ALA A 29 25.26 17.77 -8.25
CA ALA A 29 25.49 17.83 -6.81
C ALA A 29 26.63 18.79 -6.48
N HIS A 30 27.75 18.71 -7.22
CA HIS A 30 28.89 19.59 -6.96
C HIS A 30 28.57 21.07 -7.30
N ASP A 31 27.81 21.33 -8.36
CA ASP A 31 27.43 22.68 -8.78
C ASP A 31 26.60 23.41 -7.70
N LEU A 32 25.70 22.67 -7.04
CA LEU A 32 24.88 23.22 -5.96
C LEU A 32 25.66 23.23 -4.63
N LEU A 33 26.21 22.08 -4.25
CA LEU A 33 26.78 21.83 -2.93
C LEU A 33 28.16 22.46 -2.76
N GLY A 34 28.99 22.56 -3.80
CA GLY A 34 30.35 23.13 -3.74
C GLY A 34 31.30 22.46 -2.76
N LEU A 35 30.94 21.29 -2.23
CA LEU A 35 31.76 20.46 -1.35
C LEU A 35 31.48 18.98 -1.60
N THR A 36 32.41 18.13 -1.16
CA THR A 36 32.24 16.67 -1.11
C THR A 36 32.35 16.23 0.34
N LEU A 37 31.47 15.33 0.77
CA LEU A 37 31.50 14.68 2.08
C LEU A 37 32.24 13.34 1.98
N SER A 38 33.30 13.16 2.76
CA SER A 38 33.99 11.86 2.83
C SER A 38 33.27 10.87 3.76
N TYR A 39 33.59 9.58 3.63
CA TYR A 39 33.10 8.59 4.60
C TYR A 39 33.61 8.87 6.01
N GLU A 40 34.88 9.25 6.18
CA GLU A 40 35.43 9.60 7.50
C GLU A 40 34.65 10.74 8.18
N GLU A 41 34.24 11.76 7.42
CA GLU A 41 33.39 12.83 7.94
C GLU A 41 31.98 12.34 8.29
N ALA A 42 31.39 11.48 7.44
CA ALA A 42 30.08 10.89 7.71
C ALA A 42 30.11 9.97 8.95
N ASP A 43 31.19 9.21 9.12
CA ASP A 43 31.42 8.33 10.26
C ASP A 43 31.50 9.14 11.56
N ALA A 44 32.27 10.23 11.56
CA ALA A 44 32.36 11.13 12.71
C ALA A 44 31.00 11.75 13.07
N ILE A 45 30.20 12.15 12.06
CA ILE A 45 28.84 12.69 12.28
C ILE A 45 27.95 11.62 12.93
N VAL A 46 27.93 10.39 12.41
CA VAL A 46 27.08 9.31 12.94
C VAL A 46 27.43 8.98 14.39
N GLU A 47 28.72 8.86 14.72
CA GLU A 47 29.16 8.58 16.09
C GLU A 47 28.78 9.72 17.04
N GLN A 48 28.98 10.97 16.62
CA GLN A 48 28.62 12.12 17.46
C GLN A 48 27.11 12.21 17.71
N VAL A 49 26.28 11.91 16.70
CA VAL A 49 24.81 11.86 16.86
C VAL A 49 24.42 10.76 17.84
N ARG A 50 25.03 9.58 17.70
CA ARG A 50 24.76 8.42 18.56
C ARG A 50 24.99 8.75 20.03
N GLU A 51 26.02 9.55 20.33
CA GLU A 51 26.34 9.99 21.69
C GLU A 51 25.50 11.17 22.19
N GLN A 52 25.32 12.20 21.36
CA GLN A 52 24.81 13.52 21.82
C GLN A 52 23.33 13.76 21.51
N ALA A 53 22.79 13.09 20.49
CA ALA A 53 21.42 13.28 20.01
C ALA A 53 20.88 12.00 19.34
N PRO A 54 20.77 10.88 20.09
CA PRO A 54 20.39 9.58 19.52
C PRO A 54 19.00 9.60 18.85
N ASP A 55 18.13 10.53 19.24
CA ASP A 55 16.81 10.78 18.64
C ASP A 55 16.88 11.25 17.18
N ARG A 56 18.04 11.73 16.72
CA ARG A 56 18.27 12.18 15.33
C ARG A 56 18.85 11.09 14.44
N LEU A 57 19.17 9.91 14.99
CA LEU A 57 19.70 8.77 14.25
C LEU A 57 18.61 7.74 14.02
N ALA A 58 18.23 7.53 12.76
CA ALA A 58 17.49 6.35 12.33
C ALA A 58 18.46 5.32 11.76
N HIS A 59 18.37 4.06 12.18
CA HIS A 59 19.26 3.02 11.67
C HIS A 59 18.58 1.66 11.52
N ASP A 60 19.00 0.92 10.50
CA ASP A 60 18.80 -0.53 10.34
C ASP A 60 20.19 -1.17 10.48
N PRO A 61 20.48 -1.90 11.58
CA PRO A 61 21.81 -2.42 11.88
C PRO A 61 22.46 -3.16 10.69
N GLY A 62 23.64 -2.71 10.30
CA GLY A 62 24.42 -3.31 9.20
C GLY A 62 23.89 -3.02 7.79
N ARG A 63 22.80 -2.25 7.65
CA ARG A 63 22.21 -1.90 6.35
C ARG A 63 22.25 -0.41 6.07
N ILE A 64 21.57 0.42 6.88
CA ILE A 64 21.44 1.85 6.63
C ILE A 64 21.48 2.67 7.93
N GLU A 65 22.10 3.83 7.87
CA GLU A 65 22.08 4.86 8.91
C GLU A 65 21.71 6.21 8.29
N PHE A 66 20.80 6.90 8.94
CA PHE A 66 20.27 8.19 8.52
C PHE A 66 20.32 9.17 9.70
N VAL A 67 21.05 10.26 9.52
CA VAL A 67 21.19 11.33 10.50
C VAL A 67 20.39 12.53 10.04
N LYS A 68 19.41 12.94 10.84
CA LYS A 68 18.64 14.17 10.62
C LYS A 68 19.35 15.39 11.21
N GLY A 69 19.46 16.47 10.46
CA GLY A 69 20.05 17.74 10.91
C GLY A 69 21.53 17.61 11.25
N ALA A 70 22.30 16.93 10.39
CA ALA A 70 23.74 16.75 10.51
C ALA A 70 24.52 18.08 10.55
N ASP A 71 23.96 19.15 9.99
CA ASP A 71 24.52 20.50 10.07
C ASP A 71 24.57 21.06 11.50
N ALA A 72 23.74 20.57 12.42
CA ALA A 72 23.82 20.98 13.83
C ALA A 72 25.11 20.48 14.53
N LEU A 73 25.74 19.44 13.99
CA LEU A 73 26.91 18.78 14.59
C LEU A 73 28.18 18.95 13.74
N SER A 74 28.03 19.27 12.46
CA SER A 74 29.16 19.57 11.56
C SER A 74 29.27 21.07 11.26
N PRO A 75 30.29 21.77 11.81
CA PRO A 75 30.51 23.19 11.51
C PRO A 75 30.70 23.48 10.02
N ARG A 76 31.22 22.52 9.25
CA ARG A 76 31.41 22.64 7.80
C ARG A 76 30.05 22.65 7.08
N LEU A 77 29.16 21.72 7.42
CA LEU A 77 27.81 21.67 6.88
C LEU A 77 26.98 22.88 7.33
N ALA A 78 27.09 23.33 8.59
CA ALA A 78 26.43 24.53 9.09
C ALA A 78 26.78 25.78 8.29
N ARG A 79 28.08 26.02 8.04
CA ARG A 79 28.54 27.15 7.22
C ARG A 79 27.95 27.08 5.82
N ARG A 80 27.96 25.88 5.22
CA ARG A 80 27.45 25.70 3.86
C ARG A 80 25.93 25.88 3.77
N ALA A 81 25.19 25.40 4.77
CA ALA A 81 23.75 25.63 4.87
C ALA A 81 23.43 27.12 4.92
N GLY A 82 24.15 27.91 5.72
CA GLY A 82 23.98 29.36 5.78
C GLY A 82 24.32 30.09 4.48
N GLU A 83 25.33 29.63 3.73
CA GLU A 83 25.63 30.15 2.39
C GLU A 83 24.49 29.87 1.40
N LEU A 84 23.96 28.64 1.41
CA LEU A 84 22.87 28.23 0.53
C LEU A 84 21.55 28.93 0.87
N GLN A 85 21.25 29.16 2.16
CA GLN A 85 20.13 30.00 2.60
C GLN A 85 20.18 31.38 1.94
N ARG A 86 21.34 32.05 1.99
CA ARG A 86 21.54 33.36 1.35
C ARG A 86 21.47 33.27 -0.18
N ARG A 87 22.11 32.26 -0.78
CA ARG A 87 22.16 32.06 -2.23
C ARG A 87 20.77 31.82 -2.83
N LEU A 88 19.93 31.06 -2.13
CA LEU A 88 18.56 30.70 -2.54
C LEU A 88 17.50 31.70 -2.05
N GLY A 89 17.87 32.66 -1.20
CA GLY A 89 16.89 33.54 -0.55
C GLY A 89 15.84 32.76 0.25
N TRP A 90 16.18 31.58 0.76
CA TRP A 90 15.28 30.73 1.54
C TRP A 90 15.71 30.71 3.01
N PRO A 91 14.78 30.91 3.97
CA PRO A 91 15.15 31.21 5.36
C PRO A 91 15.72 30.01 6.13
N ARG A 92 15.42 28.78 5.71
CA ARG A 92 15.87 27.58 6.43
C ARG A 92 16.26 26.46 5.47
N VAL A 93 17.56 26.19 5.44
CA VAL A 93 18.19 25.05 4.77
C VAL A 93 18.93 24.24 5.82
N THR A 94 18.75 22.92 5.81
CA THR A 94 19.41 21.94 6.69
C THR A 94 20.01 20.81 5.86
N PHE A 95 20.89 20.01 6.47
CA PHE A 95 21.47 18.83 5.83
C PHE A 95 21.20 17.57 6.65
N ASP A 96 20.76 16.53 5.96
CA ASP A 96 20.71 15.17 6.48
C ASP A 96 21.79 14.31 5.80
N VAL A 97 22.29 13.30 6.52
CA VAL A 97 23.30 12.35 6.00
C VAL A 97 22.69 10.96 5.94
N SER A 98 22.81 10.28 4.79
CA SER A 98 22.42 8.88 4.62
C SER A 98 23.63 8.04 4.21
N ARG A 99 23.94 7.04 5.02
CA ARG A 99 25.01 6.06 4.82
C ARG A 99 24.38 4.67 4.66
N THR A 100 24.72 3.97 3.59
CA THR A 100 24.23 2.62 3.33
C THR A 100 25.41 1.67 3.16
N HIS A 101 25.37 0.51 3.82
CA HIS A 101 26.46 -0.47 3.86
C HIS A 101 26.19 -1.69 2.97
N ALA A 102 24.92 -2.00 2.74
CA ALA A 102 24.41 -3.10 1.93
C ALA A 102 23.11 -2.66 1.24
N PRO A 103 22.58 -3.39 0.23
CA PRO A 103 21.33 -3.01 -0.41
C PRO A 103 20.24 -2.72 0.62
N GLY A 104 19.61 -1.56 0.51
CA GLY A 104 18.75 -1.05 1.58
C GLY A 104 18.10 0.29 1.27
N SER A 105 17.10 0.63 2.05
CA SER A 105 16.29 1.84 1.92
C SER A 105 15.76 2.27 3.29
N ILE A 106 15.42 3.55 3.44
CA ILE A 106 14.62 4.04 4.58
C ILE A 106 13.11 3.85 4.36
N GLY A 107 12.73 3.19 3.26
CA GLY A 107 11.35 2.96 2.85
C GLY A 107 10.76 4.11 2.03
N CYS A 108 9.56 3.88 1.49
CA CYS A 108 8.84 4.91 0.77
C CYS A 108 8.12 5.85 1.74
N HIS A 109 8.25 7.16 1.50
CA HIS A 109 7.68 8.21 2.32
C HIS A 109 7.40 9.45 1.47
N PHE A 110 6.66 10.41 2.01
CA PHE A 110 6.55 11.75 1.48
C PHE A 110 6.93 12.76 2.56
N ASP A 111 7.59 13.82 2.15
CA ASP A 111 7.96 14.92 3.02
C ASP A 111 7.07 16.13 2.79
N TYR A 112 7.03 17.02 3.77
CA TYR A 112 6.38 18.33 3.64
C TYR A 112 7.38 19.43 3.26
N ASP A 113 8.67 19.07 3.17
CA ASP A 113 9.77 19.95 2.79
C ASP A 113 10.25 19.67 1.36
N ASP A 114 10.94 20.64 0.78
CA ASP A 114 11.61 20.51 -0.52
C ASP A 114 12.99 19.86 -0.31
N ASN A 115 13.27 18.73 -0.97
CA ASN A 115 14.51 17.98 -0.77
C ASN A 115 15.39 17.94 -2.01
N PHE A 116 16.70 18.00 -1.81
CA PHE A 116 17.71 17.83 -2.84
C PHE A 116 18.66 16.72 -2.40
N THR A 117 18.54 15.54 -3.00
CA THR A 117 19.48 14.44 -2.80
C THR A 117 20.73 14.71 -3.62
N LEU A 118 21.86 14.86 -2.92
CA LEU A 118 23.19 15.17 -3.44
C LEU A 118 24.07 13.93 -3.25
N GLN A 119 24.14 13.08 -4.26
CA GLN A 119 24.80 11.78 -4.14
C GLN A 119 26.33 11.98 -4.10
N GLN A 120 26.97 11.47 -3.04
CA GLN A 120 28.41 11.66 -2.79
C GLN A 120 29.24 10.47 -3.26
N ASP A 121 28.75 9.25 -3.03
CA ASP A 121 29.40 7.99 -3.44
C ASP A 121 28.36 6.88 -3.67
N GLY A 122 28.69 5.90 -4.52
CA GLY A 122 27.79 4.80 -4.87
C GLY A 122 26.59 5.24 -5.74
N SER A 123 25.56 4.39 -5.81
CA SER A 123 24.35 4.66 -6.58
C SER A 123 23.07 4.33 -5.81
N LYS A 124 22.01 5.08 -6.11
CA LYS A 124 20.66 4.84 -5.59
C LYS A 124 19.65 4.89 -6.72
N ILE A 125 18.70 3.96 -6.71
CA ILE A 125 17.51 3.99 -7.57
C ILE A 125 16.42 4.72 -6.79
N TRP A 126 15.97 5.85 -7.32
CA TRP A 126 14.92 6.66 -6.76
C TRP A 126 13.65 6.54 -7.58
N ARG A 127 12.55 6.18 -6.93
CA ARG A 127 11.22 6.19 -7.53
C ARG A 127 10.42 7.34 -6.93
N ILE A 128 9.80 8.18 -7.75
CA ILE A 128 9.04 9.34 -7.30
C ILE A 128 7.63 9.30 -7.89
N GLY A 129 6.63 9.26 -7.02
CA GLY A 129 5.21 9.25 -7.38
C GLY A 129 4.61 10.65 -7.39
N SER A 130 3.40 10.74 -7.92
CA SER A 130 2.63 11.99 -7.94
C SER A 130 2.21 12.42 -6.52
N PRO A 131 2.26 13.72 -6.17
CA PRO A 131 1.76 14.23 -4.90
C PRO A 131 0.24 14.11 -4.78
N THR A 132 -0.48 13.86 -5.89
CA THR A 132 -1.92 13.57 -5.87
C THR A 132 -2.25 12.20 -5.32
N ALA A 133 -1.28 11.30 -5.24
CA ALA A 133 -1.46 10.01 -4.58
C ALA A 133 -1.65 10.18 -3.06
N VAL A 134 -1.08 11.25 -2.47
CA VAL A 134 -1.23 11.54 -1.04
C VAL A 134 -2.54 12.30 -0.79
N PRO A 135 -3.46 11.75 0.04
CA PRO A 135 -4.69 12.44 0.40
C PRO A 135 -4.41 13.85 0.94
N GLU A 136 -5.26 14.81 0.60
CA GLU A 136 -5.09 16.19 1.05
C GLU A 136 -5.14 16.30 2.59
N THR A 137 -5.96 15.50 3.25
CA THR A 137 -6.04 15.39 4.70
C THR A 137 -4.68 15.03 5.32
N ASP A 138 -3.99 14.05 4.73
CA ASP A 138 -2.70 13.57 5.23
C ASP A 138 -1.62 14.62 5.00
N ARG A 139 -1.62 15.28 3.85
CA ARG A 139 -0.71 16.42 3.57
C ARG A 139 -0.89 17.53 4.60
N ARG A 140 -2.13 17.91 4.91
CA ARG A 140 -2.44 18.94 5.93
C ARG A 140 -1.97 18.53 7.31
N ARG A 141 -2.29 17.31 7.75
CA ARG A 141 -1.87 16.77 9.06
C ARG A 141 -0.35 16.69 9.17
N ARG A 142 0.34 16.32 8.09
CA ARG A 142 1.80 16.24 8.03
C ARG A 142 2.45 17.62 8.21
N VAL A 143 1.93 18.65 7.53
CA VAL A 143 2.39 20.04 7.68
C VAL A 143 2.21 20.57 9.11
N LEU A 144 1.17 20.12 9.80
CA LEU A 144 0.89 20.46 11.20
C LEU A 144 1.64 19.57 12.19
N GLU A 145 2.57 18.74 11.71
CA GLU A 145 3.39 17.81 12.50
C GLU A 145 2.56 16.90 13.42
N ASP A 146 1.40 16.43 12.94
CA ASP A 146 0.57 15.48 13.67
C ASP A 146 1.41 14.23 14.05
N PRO A 147 1.59 13.94 15.35
CA PRO A 147 2.48 12.87 15.81
C PRO A 147 1.98 11.47 15.42
N SER A 148 0.71 11.34 15.06
CA SER A 148 0.14 10.07 14.60
C SER A 148 0.41 9.79 13.12
N LEU A 149 0.99 10.73 12.35
CA LEU A 149 1.27 10.54 10.93
C LEU A 149 2.79 10.47 10.65
N SER A 150 3.29 9.26 10.36
CA SER A 150 4.72 8.99 10.16
C SER A 150 5.31 9.56 8.86
N GLY A 151 4.46 9.88 7.87
CA GLY A 151 4.88 10.29 6.51
C GLY A 151 5.27 9.12 5.60
N GLN A 152 5.27 7.88 6.09
CA GLN A 152 5.48 6.70 5.26
C GLN A 152 4.34 6.53 4.27
N PHE A 153 4.67 6.14 3.04
CA PHE A 153 3.72 6.06 1.93
C PHE A 153 3.89 4.77 1.12
N TYR A 154 2.80 4.28 0.54
CA TYR A 154 2.87 3.20 -0.45
C TYR A 154 3.01 3.80 -1.84
N LEU A 155 4.15 3.58 -2.49
CA LEU A 155 4.33 4.02 -3.86
C LEU A 155 3.48 3.14 -4.79
N THR A 156 2.51 3.76 -5.46
CA THR A 156 1.79 3.13 -6.57
C THR A 156 2.74 2.84 -7.72
N ASP A 157 2.38 1.93 -8.63
CA ASP A 157 3.19 1.63 -9.83
C ASP A 157 3.33 2.83 -10.82
N ASP A 158 2.59 3.92 -10.57
CA ASP A 158 2.72 5.20 -11.27
C ASP A 158 3.81 6.06 -10.59
N TYR A 159 5.06 5.87 -11.04
CA TYR A 159 6.23 6.62 -10.57
C TYR A 159 7.23 6.91 -11.71
N GLU A 160 8.01 7.97 -11.54
CA GLU A 160 9.22 8.23 -12.32
C GLU A 160 10.42 7.58 -11.62
N GLU A 161 11.27 6.88 -12.37
CA GLU A 161 12.47 6.23 -11.84
C GLU A 161 13.75 6.95 -12.29
N PHE A 162 14.65 7.18 -11.34
CA PHE A 162 15.94 7.83 -11.55
C PHE A 162 17.05 6.97 -10.96
N VAL A 163 18.08 6.70 -11.75
CA VAL A 163 19.35 6.18 -11.24
C VAL A 163 20.24 7.36 -10.92
N VAL A 164 20.55 7.54 -9.64
CA VAL A 164 21.34 8.67 -9.14
C VAL A 164 22.72 8.13 -8.76
N GLU A 165 23.74 8.55 -9.51
CA GLU A 165 25.13 8.15 -9.33
C GLU A 165 25.93 9.24 -8.57
N ALA A 166 27.15 8.92 -8.14
CA ALA A 166 28.02 9.88 -7.47
C ALA A 166 28.20 11.17 -8.30
N GLY A 167 27.92 12.31 -7.68
CA GLY A 167 27.94 13.63 -8.31
C GLY A 167 26.58 14.12 -8.82
N ASP A 168 25.56 13.26 -8.89
CA ASP A 168 24.24 13.63 -9.40
C ASP A 168 23.37 14.31 -8.34
N LEU A 169 22.50 15.21 -8.83
CA LEU A 169 21.49 15.90 -8.04
C LEU A 169 20.10 15.42 -8.43
N LEU A 170 19.29 15.07 -7.42
CA LEU A 170 17.86 14.84 -7.57
C LEU A 170 17.09 15.78 -6.63
N TYR A 171 16.31 16.69 -7.20
CA TYR A 171 15.36 17.53 -6.47
C TYR A 171 13.98 16.86 -6.45
N ILE A 172 13.42 16.74 -5.24
CA ILE A 172 12.12 16.18 -4.95
C ILE A 172 11.27 17.26 -4.28
N PRO A 173 10.19 17.74 -4.92
CA PRO A 173 9.31 18.72 -4.31
C PRO A 173 8.52 18.10 -3.16
N LEU A 174 8.04 18.97 -2.26
CA LEU A 174 7.17 18.55 -1.16
C LEU A 174 5.97 17.72 -1.65
N PHE A 175 5.52 16.81 -0.77
CA PHE A 175 4.42 15.86 -0.92
C PHE A 175 4.57 14.79 -1.99
N HIS A 176 5.65 14.77 -2.78
CA HIS A 176 5.88 13.67 -3.70
C HIS A 176 6.30 12.43 -2.90
N PRO A 177 5.55 11.32 -2.95
CA PRO A 177 6.02 10.07 -2.39
C PRO A 177 7.28 9.63 -3.13
N HIS A 178 8.28 9.20 -2.40
CA HIS A 178 9.54 8.81 -2.99
C HIS A 178 10.16 7.63 -2.26
N TRP A 179 10.92 6.85 -3.01
CA TRP A 179 11.56 5.64 -2.53
C TRP A 179 12.97 5.52 -3.10
N GLY A 180 13.96 5.93 -2.29
CA GLY A 180 15.38 5.78 -2.60
C GLY A 180 15.91 4.44 -2.11
N THR A 181 16.36 3.59 -3.02
CA THR A 181 16.95 2.28 -2.72
C THR A 181 18.41 2.25 -3.14
N SER A 182 19.30 1.98 -2.20
CA SER A 182 20.71 1.73 -2.49
C SER A 182 20.88 0.32 -3.04
N THR A 183 21.66 0.18 -4.10
CA THR A 183 22.04 -1.11 -4.68
C THR A 183 23.23 -1.77 -3.95
N GLY A 184 23.84 -1.05 -2.99
CA GLY A 184 24.99 -1.50 -2.23
C GLY A 184 25.48 -0.42 -1.26
N ARG A 185 26.80 -0.32 -1.08
CA ARG A 185 27.40 0.74 -0.27
C ARG A 185 27.22 2.11 -0.95
N SER A 186 26.70 3.11 -0.23
CA SER A 186 26.50 4.46 -0.77
C SER A 186 26.49 5.54 0.31
N LEU A 187 26.76 6.78 -0.11
CA LEU A 187 26.73 7.98 0.73
C LEU A 187 26.00 9.11 0.00
N SER A 188 25.04 9.74 0.67
CA SER A 188 24.33 10.91 0.13
C SER A 188 24.08 11.96 1.21
N LEU A 189 24.16 13.23 0.80
CA LEU A 189 23.66 14.36 1.57
C LEU A 189 22.27 14.74 1.04
N THR A 190 21.31 14.94 1.92
CA THR A 190 20.03 15.55 1.53
C THR A 190 20.03 16.98 2.03
N MET A 191 19.99 17.95 1.12
CA MET A 191 19.74 19.34 1.46
C MET A 191 18.22 19.55 1.51
N THR A 192 17.71 20.03 2.64
CA THR A 192 16.28 20.25 2.83
C THR A 192 16.00 21.74 2.91
N CYS A 193 15.20 22.26 2.00
CA CYS A 193 14.61 23.59 2.10
C CYS A 193 13.31 23.48 2.88
N ASN A 194 13.35 23.88 4.15
CA ASN A 194 12.29 23.59 5.10
C ASN A 194 11.05 24.45 4.77
N LEU A 195 9.86 23.87 4.91
CA LEU A 195 8.59 24.53 4.65
C LEU A 195 8.40 25.71 5.59
N VAL A 196 7.93 26.81 5.02
CA VAL A 196 7.49 27.99 5.74
C VAL A 196 6.01 28.16 5.45
N THR A 197 5.20 28.09 6.50
CA THR A 197 3.76 28.34 6.48
C THR A 197 3.42 29.59 7.29
N PRO A 198 2.26 30.21 7.07
CA PRO A 198 1.78 31.28 7.94
C PRO A 198 1.79 30.89 9.42
N LEU A 199 1.45 29.64 9.75
CA LEU A 199 1.46 29.15 11.13
C LEU A 199 2.89 29.15 11.71
N THR A 200 3.86 28.57 11.00
CA THR A 200 5.26 28.52 11.46
C THR A 200 5.90 29.90 11.56
N GLU A 201 5.47 30.87 10.75
CA GLU A 201 5.96 32.25 10.85
C GLU A 201 5.29 33.04 11.98
N LEU A 202 3.99 32.85 12.18
CA LEU A 202 3.23 33.61 13.17
C LEU A 202 3.42 33.08 14.59
N TRP A 203 3.55 31.77 14.77
CA TRP A 203 3.55 31.15 16.10
C TRP A 203 4.61 31.73 17.04
N PRO A 204 5.90 31.85 16.67
CA PRO A 204 6.91 32.42 17.57
C PRO A 204 6.61 33.89 17.93
N LEU A 205 6.08 34.65 16.97
CA LEU A 205 5.77 36.08 17.13
C LEU A 205 4.55 36.28 18.03
N LEU A 206 3.55 35.42 17.89
CA LEU A 206 2.39 35.36 18.76
C LEU A 206 2.79 34.92 20.16
N HIS A 207 3.60 33.88 20.29
CA HIS A 207 4.09 33.43 21.59
C HIS A 207 4.85 34.54 22.33
N GLU A 208 5.74 35.26 21.64
CA GLU A 208 6.43 36.42 22.22
C GLU A 208 5.46 37.53 22.63
N GLU A 209 4.48 37.87 21.78
CA GLU A 209 3.45 38.87 22.10
C GLU A 209 2.63 38.45 23.33
N LEU A 210 2.11 37.23 23.34
CA LEU A 210 1.28 36.69 24.41
C LEU A 210 2.06 36.56 25.73
N SER A 211 3.36 36.28 25.68
CA SER A 211 4.22 36.24 26.88
C SER A 211 4.25 37.58 27.65
N GLY A 212 4.02 38.70 26.95
CA GLY A 212 3.91 40.03 27.56
C GLY A 212 2.58 40.26 28.30
N HIS A 213 1.58 39.41 28.10
CA HIS A 213 0.26 39.53 28.71
C HIS A 213 0.12 38.57 29.90
N ARG A 214 -0.01 39.14 31.10
CA ARG A 214 -0.11 38.38 32.37
C ARG A 214 -1.18 37.29 32.37
N ALA A 215 -2.29 37.52 31.67
CA ALA A 215 -3.42 36.59 31.62
C ALA A 215 -3.07 35.24 30.96
N TRP A 216 -2.13 35.21 30.01
CA TRP A 216 -1.78 34.01 29.22
C TRP A 216 -0.86 33.03 29.94
N TRP A 217 -0.26 33.43 31.06
CA TRP A 217 0.62 32.57 31.87
C TRP A 217 0.17 32.49 33.33
N HIS A 218 -1.03 32.95 33.65
CA HIS A 218 -1.59 32.75 34.98
C HIS A 218 -2.01 31.29 35.15
N PRO A 219 -1.60 30.60 36.23
CA PRO A 219 -1.99 29.21 36.46
C PRO A 219 -3.51 29.08 36.56
N SER A 220 -4.08 28.03 35.96
CA SER A 220 -5.50 27.73 36.14
C SER A 220 -5.79 27.43 37.61
N PRO A 221 -6.85 27.99 38.20
CA PRO A 221 -7.24 27.66 39.56
C PRO A 221 -7.70 26.19 39.65
N LEU A 222 -7.54 25.57 40.83
CA LEU A 222 -8.19 24.30 41.13
C LEU A 222 -9.57 24.58 41.76
N PRO A 223 -10.64 23.89 41.32
CA PRO A 223 -10.69 22.92 40.22
C PRO A 223 -10.63 23.59 38.84
N ALA A 224 -10.03 22.92 37.86
CA ALA A 224 -9.92 23.40 36.48
C ALA A 224 -11.25 23.25 35.71
N ALA A 225 -12.27 23.99 36.14
CA ALA A 225 -13.53 24.07 35.42
C ALA A 225 -13.33 24.87 34.11
N PRO A 226 -13.96 24.47 32.99
CA PRO A 226 -13.95 25.27 31.77
C PRO A 226 -14.59 26.64 32.02
N ASP A 227 -13.88 27.71 31.68
CA ASP A 227 -14.38 29.09 31.75
C ASP A 227 -14.34 29.69 30.34
N GLU A 228 -15.48 29.63 29.65
CA GLU A 228 -15.63 30.14 28.29
C GLU A 228 -15.42 31.66 28.21
N GLN A 229 -15.80 32.40 29.26
CA GLN A 229 -15.63 33.85 29.28
C GLN A 229 -14.17 34.24 29.45
N ALA A 230 -13.44 33.56 30.34
CA ALA A 230 -12.00 33.78 30.47
C ALA A 230 -11.25 33.45 29.17
N LEU A 231 -11.66 32.41 28.43
CA LEU A 231 -11.11 32.12 27.11
C LEU A 231 -11.46 33.22 26.09
N ALA A 232 -12.71 33.70 26.08
CA ALA A 232 -13.12 34.80 25.20
C ALA A 232 -12.31 36.08 25.46
N ASP A 233 -12.11 36.46 26.72
CA ASP A 233 -11.31 37.62 27.13
C ASP A 233 -9.85 37.48 26.68
N LEU A 234 -9.28 36.27 26.73
CA LEU A 234 -7.95 35.98 26.21
C LEU A 234 -7.90 36.13 24.68
N LEU A 235 -8.91 35.63 23.95
CA LEU A 235 -8.99 35.76 22.50
C LEU A 235 -9.13 37.21 22.05
N ASP A 236 -9.79 38.08 22.82
CA ASP A 236 -9.89 39.51 22.53
C ASP A 236 -8.51 40.21 22.51
N VAL A 237 -7.54 39.72 23.28
CA VAL A 237 -6.15 40.20 23.25
C VAL A 237 -5.50 39.95 21.88
N LEU A 238 -5.84 38.84 21.22
CA LEU A 238 -5.40 38.53 19.85
C LEU A 238 -6.14 39.38 18.81
N ALA A 239 -7.37 39.81 19.10
CA ALA A 239 -8.15 40.68 18.25
C ALA A 239 -7.77 42.18 18.37
N ASP A 240 -7.05 42.58 19.43
CA ASP A 240 -6.61 43.96 19.66
C ASP A 240 -5.76 44.50 18.47
N PRO A 241 -6.18 45.63 17.85
CA PRO A 241 -5.41 46.27 16.79
C PRO A 241 -3.97 46.65 17.19
N ALA A 242 -3.68 46.91 18.46
CA ALA A 242 -2.31 47.22 18.89
C ALA A 242 -1.43 45.96 18.93
N SER A 243 -1.93 44.84 19.46
CA SER A 243 -1.26 43.52 19.37
C SER A 243 -0.96 43.15 17.91
N ARG A 244 -1.95 43.31 17.01
CA ARG A 244 -1.76 43.04 15.57
C ARG A 244 -0.64 43.89 14.96
N ARG A 245 -0.55 45.18 15.30
CA ARG A 245 0.53 46.06 14.81
C ARG A 245 1.90 45.63 15.33
N ARG A 246 2.02 45.22 16.59
CA ARG A 246 3.29 44.74 17.17
C ARG A 246 3.76 43.44 16.51
N VAL A 247 2.86 42.47 16.34
CA VAL A 247 3.15 41.21 15.64
C VAL A 247 3.60 41.49 14.20
N LEU A 248 2.92 42.39 13.47
CA LEU A 248 3.31 42.76 12.11
C LEU A 248 4.69 43.44 12.06
N ALA A 249 4.98 44.35 12.99
CA ALA A 249 6.28 45.02 13.07
C ALA A 249 7.41 44.00 13.34
N ARG A 250 7.21 43.08 14.30
CA ARG A 250 8.15 42.00 14.59
C ARG A 250 8.32 41.05 13.40
N TRP A 251 7.25 40.72 12.68
CA TRP A 251 7.36 39.90 11.47
C TRP A 251 8.21 40.59 10.39
N GLN A 252 7.99 41.89 10.15
CA GLN A 252 8.78 42.67 9.19
C GLN A 252 10.26 42.74 9.58
N GLU A 253 10.57 42.87 10.87
CA GLU A 253 11.95 42.88 11.39
C GLU A 253 12.60 41.48 11.36
N SER A 254 11.84 40.44 11.72
CA SER A 254 12.25 39.04 11.62
C SER A 254 12.61 38.72 10.16
N ARG A 255 11.74 38.98 9.19
CA ARG A 255 12.03 38.74 7.76
C ARG A 255 13.27 39.47 7.24
N ARG A 256 13.59 40.65 7.78
CA ARG A 256 14.83 41.38 7.45
C ARG A 256 16.08 40.72 8.07
N SER A 257 15.95 40.06 9.21
CA SER A 257 17.06 39.48 9.98
C SER A 257 17.27 37.97 9.78
N THR A 258 16.23 37.18 9.46
CA THR A 258 16.30 35.73 9.21
C THR A 258 17.12 35.37 7.96
N VAL A 259 17.33 36.30 7.04
CA VAL A 259 18.26 36.13 5.90
C VAL A 259 19.73 36.19 6.34
N ALA A 260 20.03 36.60 7.59
CA ALA A 260 21.38 36.88 8.06
C ALA A 260 21.88 36.04 9.25
N ARG A 261 21.02 35.37 10.04
CA ARG A 261 21.47 34.54 11.19
C ARG A 261 20.62 33.29 11.35
N HIS A 262 21.27 32.13 11.50
CA HIS A 262 20.63 30.89 11.92
C HIS A 262 21.05 30.50 13.33
N ARG A 263 20.08 30.12 14.16
CA ARG A 263 20.26 29.26 15.33
C ARG A 263 19.25 28.13 15.18
N PRO A 264 19.66 26.85 15.16
CA PRO A 264 18.71 25.75 15.05
C PRO A 264 17.88 25.67 16.33
N GLU A 265 16.55 25.75 16.22
CA GLU A 265 15.68 25.31 17.30
C GLU A 265 15.61 23.77 17.31
N PRO A 266 15.72 23.14 18.49
CA PRO A 266 15.51 21.71 18.61
C PRO A 266 14.05 21.37 18.28
N ALA A 267 13.86 20.37 17.41
CA ALA A 267 12.54 19.76 17.23
C ALA A 267 12.09 19.13 18.57
N PRO A 268 10.79 19.12 18.88
CA PRO A 268 10.30 18.39 20.03
C PRO A 268 10.70 16.91 19.90
N PRO A 269 11.08 16.25 21.01
CA PRO A 269 11.42 14.83 20.99
C PRO A 269 10.22 14.03 20.47
N ARG A 270 10.48 13.11 19.54
CA ARG A 270 9.45 12.16 19.11
C ARG A 270 9.04 11.32 20.32
N PRO A 271 7.73 11.10 20.55
CA PRO A 271 7.30 10.21 21.62
C PRO A 271 7.89 8.81 21.39
N GLU A 272 8.38 8.18 22.45
CA GLU A 272 8.86 6.80 22.39
C GLU A 272 7.71 5.90 21.93
N PRO A 273 7.97 4.94 21.02
CA PRO A 273 6.94 4.00 20.59
C PRO A 273 6.44 3.20 21.80
N VAL A 274 5.12 3.20 22.00
CA VAL A 274 4.47 2.41 23.05
C VAL A 274 4.88 0.94 22.87
N GLN A 275 5.51 0.36 23.89
CA GLN A 275 5.82 -1.07 23.89
C GLN A 275 4.52 -1.87 23.96
N VAL A 276 4.28 -2.67 22.92
CA VAL A 276 3.12 -3.56 22.84
C VAL A 276 3.59 -5.00 23.08
N SER A 277 2.84 -5.76 23.87
CA SER A 277 3.13 -7.18 24.09
C SER A 277 3.14 -7.93 22.76
N PRO A 278 4.11 -8.83 22.52
CA PRO A 278 4.19 -9.59 21.28
C PRO A 278 2.98 -10.51 21.14
N VAL A 279 2.36 -10.48 19.95
CA VAL A 279 1.34 -11.46 19.58
C VAL A 279 1.98 -12.85 19.50
N THR A 280 1.27 -13.85 19.99
CA THR A 280 1.67 -15.27 19.95
C THR A 280 0.71 -16.05 19.06
N VAL A 281 1.22 -17.08 18.39
CA VAL A 281 0.42 -17.95 17.51
C VAL A 281 0.49 -19.36 18.05
N ASP A 282 -0.63 -19.87 18.58
CA ASP A 282 -0.74 -21.30 18.88
C ASP A 282 -0.99 -22.09 17.59
N VAL A 283 0.05 -22.77 17.13
CA VAL A 283 0.01 -23.58 15.91
C VAL A 283 -0.51 -25.00 16.15
N THR A 284 -0.74 -25.40 17.40
CA THR A 284 -1.17 -26.78 17.74
C THR A 284 -2.43 -27.20 16.99
N PRO A 285 -3.51 -26.39 16.92
CA PRO A 285 -4.74 -26.78 16.25
C PRO A 285 -4.60 -26.94 14.72
N ILE A 286 -3.68 -26.19 14.11
CA ILE A 286 -3.44 -26.19 12.66
C ILE A 286 -2.29 -27.11 12.25
N LYS A 287 -1.52 -27.64 13.20
CA LYS A 287 -0.40 -28.55 12.95
C LYS A 287 -0.77 -29.70 11.99
N PRO A 288 -1.94 -30.37 12.10
CA PRO A 288 -2.32 -31.45 11.19
C PRO A 288 -2.40 -31.03 9.71
N LEU A 289 -2.67 -29.75 9.40
CA LEU A 289 -2.69 -29.25 8.02
C LEU A 289 -1.33 -29.34 7.33
N PHE A 290 -0.26 -29.33 8.12
CA PHE A 290 1.13 -29.27 7.68
C PHE A 290 1.92 -30.55 8.02
N THR A 291 1.29 -31.55 8.61
CA THR A 291 1.90 -32.86 8.83
C THR A 291 1.75 -33.73 7.59
N GLY A 292 2.86 -34.03 6.91
CA GLY A 292 2.92 -34.88 5.73
C GLY A 292 3.56 -34.18 4.53
N ALA A 293 4.02 -34.97 3.56
CA ALA A 293 4.48 -34.43 2.29
C ALA A 293 3.30 -33.81 1.54
N ALA A 294 3.53 -32.68 0.86
CA ALA A 294 2.56 -32.13 -0.06
C ALA A 294 2.26 -33.16 -1.17
N PRO A 295 0.99 -33.31 -1.60
CA PRO A 295 0.66 -34.18 -2.73
C PRO A 295 1.42 -33.71 -3.98
N ALA A 296 1.88 -34.67 -4.79
CA ALA A 296 2.48 -34.37 -6.07
C ALA A 296 1.42 -33.76 -7.00
N VAL A 297 1.76 -32.62 -7.61
CA VAL A 297 0.92 -31.95 -8.61
C VAL A 297 1.55 -32.15 -9.97
N ASP A 298 0.81 -32.78 -10.88
CA ASP A 298 1.20 -32.93 -12.27
C ASP A 298 0.89 -31.63 -13.02
N LEU A 299 1.90 -30.78 -13.22
CA LEU A 299 1.73 -29.47 -13.86
C LEU A 299 1.34 -29.57 -15.33
N ALA A 300 1.66 -30.66 -16.03
CA ALA A 300 1.19 -30.88 -17.39
C ALA A 300 -0.34 -31.05 -17.44
N LYS A 301 -0.93 -31.59 -16.37
CA LYS A 301 -2.39 -31.70 -16.20
C LYS A 301 -3.03 -30.49 -15.51
N ALA A 302 -2.24 -29.52 -15.06
CA ALA A 302 -2.73 -28.30 -14.42
C ALA A 302 -3.11 -27.20 -15.43
N VAL A 303 -2.95 -27.45 -16.72
CA VAL A 303 -3.19 -26.48 -17.80
C VAL A 303 -4.67 -26.25 -18.09
N LEU A 304 -5.54 -27.21 -17.74
CA LEU A 304 -7.00 -27.12 -17.86
C LEU A 304 -7.70 -27.35 -16.51
N PRO A 305 -8.97 -26.90 -16.36
CA PRO A 305 -9.80 -27.20 -15.20
C PRO A 305 -9.94 -28.71 -14.93
N GLY A 306 -9.78 -29.13 -13.66
CA GLY A 306 -9.95 -30.53 -13.27
C GLY A 306 -9.43 -30.83 -11.86
N GLY A 307 -9.20 -32.11 -11.55
CA GLY A 307 -8.79 -32.55 -10.20
C GLY A 307 -7.47 -31.94 -9.69
N THR A 308 -6.55 -31.59 -10.59
CA THR A 308 -5.29 -30.91 -10.27
C THR A 308 -5.52 -29.50 -9.70
N THR A 309 -6.58 -28.81 -10.13
CA THR A 309 -6.93 -27.47 -9.65
C THR A 309 -7.28 -27.47 -8.16
N THR A 310 -8.03 -28.47 -7.69
CA THR A 310 -8.41 -28.58 -6.27
C THR A 310 -7.18 -28.75 -5.39
N LEU A 311 -6.22 -29.58 -5.81
CA LEU A 311 -4.96 -29.80 -5.09
C LEU A 311 -4.13 -28.50 -4.98
N LEU A 312 -4.04 -27.75 -6.08
CA LEU A 312 -3.37 -26.46 -6.13
C LEU A 312 -4.02 -25.43 -5.18
N ALA A 313 -5.35 -25.37 -5.16
CA ALA A 313 -6.11 -24.46 -4.30
C ALA A 313 -5.82 -24.71 -2.81
N ASP A 314 -5.77 -25.98 -2.39
CA ASP A 314 -5.48 -26.35 -1.00
C ASP A 314 -4.03 -26.02 -0.61
N LEU A 315 -3.06 -26.27 -1.49
CA LEU A 315 -1.65 -25.93 -1.26
C LEU A 315 -1.46 -24.41 -1.13
N SER A 316 -2.12 -23.64 -2.00
CA SER A 316 -2.12 -22.18 -1.95
C SER A 316 -2.73 -21.67 -0.64
N ALA A 317 -3.86 -22.23 -0.21
CA ALA A 317 -4.52 -21.86 1.04
C ALA A 317 -3.60 -22.10 2.25
N LYS A 318 -2.93 -23.25 2.32
CA LYS A 318 -1.96 -23.57 3.39
C LYS A 318 -0.78 -22.60 3.40
N ARG A 319 -0.25 -22.24 2.24
CA ARG A 319 0.82 -21.25 2.11
C ARG A 319 0.36 -19.86 2.55
N CYS A 320 -0.82 -19.45 2.11
CA CYS A 320 -1.47 -18.20 2.50
C CYS A 320 -1.63 -18.11 4.02
N LEU A 321 -2.20 -19.14 4.66
CA LEU A 321 -2.37 -19.24 6.10
C LEU A 321 -1.04 -19.05 6.85
N LYS A 322 0.01 -19.77 6.43
CA LYS A 322 1.34 -19.67 7.06
C LYS A 322 1.89 -18.24 6.98
N ARG A 323 1.81 -17.61 5.81
CA ARG A 323 2.28 -16.23 5.59
C ARG A 323 1.46 -15.24 6.41
N LEU A 324 0.13 -15.38 6.38
CA LEU A 324 -0.79 -14.54 7.14
C LEU A 324 -0.47 -14.52 8.62
N LEU A 325 -0.31 -15.70 9.24
CA LEU A 325 -0.05 -15.79 10.68
C LEU A 325 1.29 -15.15 11.07
N VAL A 326 2.33 -15.32 10.25
CA VAL A 326 3.64 -14.69 10.47
C VAL A 326 3.53 -13.17 10.34
N LEU A 327 2.90 -12.69 9.28
CA LEU A 327 2.74 -11.26 9.02
C LEU A 327 1.88 -10.58 10.08
N ALA A 328 0.74 -11.19 10.45
CA ALA A 328 -0.14 -10.65 11.49
C ALA A 328 0.58 -10.54 12.83
N ARG A 329 1.35 -11.57 13.21
CA ARG A 329 2.18 -11.56 14.42
C ARG A 329 3.23 -10.45 14.39
N ASP A 330 4.05 -10.42 13.35
CA ASP A 330 5.18 -9.50 13.22
C ASP A 330 4.68 -8.04 13.21
N ARG A 331 3.57 -7.78 12.52
CA ARG A 331 2.98 -6.44 12.42
C ARG A 331 2.30 -5.99 13.69
N ALA A 332 1.50 -6.85 14.33
CA ALA A 332 0.85 -6.50 15.58
C ALA A 332 1.87 -6.21 16.70
N GLY A 333 2.99 -6.93 16.73
CA GLY A 333 4.10 -6.62 17.65
C GLY A 333 4.80 -5.27 17.39
N ALA A 334 4.57 -4.65 16.23
CA ALA A 334 5.19 -3.40 15.80
C ALA A 334 4.19 -2.24 15.63
N CYS A 335 2.88 -2.44 15.84
CA CYS A 335 1.84 -1.47 15.49
C CYS A 335 1.71 -0.29 16.48
N GLY A 336 2.24 -0.40 17.70
CA GLY A 336 2.19 0.65 18.71
C GLY A 336 0.80 0.89 19.34
N ASP A 337 -0.26 0.24 18.88
CA ASP A 337 -1.62 0.32 19.44
C ASP A 337 -1.98 -0.98 20.21
N PRO A 338 -2.05 -0.94 21.56
CA PRO A 338 -2.38 -2.10 22.37
C PRO A 338 -3.77 -2.69 22.10
N ARG A 339 -4.76 -1.86 21.75
CA ARG A 339 -6.13 -2.34 21.47
C ARG A 339 -6.15 -3.12 20.16
N LEU A 340 -5.47 -2.59 19.14
CA LEU A 340 -5.35 -3.25 17.85
C LEU A 340 -4.55 -4.56 17.94
N ALA A 341 -3.45 -4.57 18.69
CA ALA A 341 -2.68 -5.80 18.92
C ALA A 341 -3.48 -6.87 19.68
N ALA A 342 -4.27 -6.48 20.69
CA ALA A 342 -5.17 -7.40 21.40
C ALA A 342 -6.26 -7.96 20.48
N SER A 343 -6.87 -7.11 19.65
CA SER A 343 -7.83 -7.52 18.61
C SER A 343 -7.22 -8.55 17.65
N VAL A 344 -6.01 -8.29 17.14
CA VAL A 344 -5.31 -9.23 16.25
C VAL A 344 -4.96 -10.54 16.94
N GLN A 345 -4.52 -10.49 18.21
CA GLN A 345 -4.28 -11.69 19.01
C GLN A 345 -5.55 -12.55 19.12
N ALA A 346 -6.71 -11.93 19.35
CA ALA A 346 -8.00 -12.61 19.40
C ALA A 346 -8.39 -13.21 18.05
N VAL A 347 -8.21 -12.46 16.95
CA VAL A 347 -8.46 -12.93 15.58
C VAL A 347 -7.57 -14.12 15.24
N VAL A 348 -6.25 -14.01 15.44
CA VAL A 348 -5.29 -15.09 15.18
C VAL A 348 -5.64 -16.35 15.97
N ASN A 349 -5.97 -16.21 17.25
CA ASN A 349 -6.39 -17.32 18.11
C ASN A 349 -7.73 -17.93 17.68
N GLY A 350 -8.59 -17.14 17.05
CA GLY A 350 -9.85 -17.62 16.49
C GLY A 350 -9.65 -18.38 15.20
N LEU A 351 -8.87 -17.81 14.28
CA LEU A 351 -8.55 -18.42 12.99
C LEU A 351 -7.92 -19.80 13.14
N THR A 352 -6.98 -19.97 14.08
CA THR A 352 -6.34 -21.28 14.29
C THR A 352 -7.31 -22.34 14.81
N ARG A 353 -8.42 -21.95 15.43
CA ARG A 353 -9.45 -22.85 15.96
C ARG A 353 -10.61 -23.14 15.02
N LEU A 354 -10.67 -22.46 13.86
CA LEU A 354 -11.68 -22.75 12.85
C LEU A 354 -11.53 -24.19 12.32
N PRO A 355 -12.64 -24.83 11.91
CA PRO A 355 -12.57 -26.10 11.19
C PRO A 355 -11.67 -25.98 9.97
N HIS A 356 -10.80 -26.97 9.75
CA HIS A 356 -9.78 -26.93 8.69
C HIS A 356 -10.35 -26.61 7.29
N PRO A 357 -11.48 -27.20 6.84
CA PRO A 357 -12.05 -26.84 5.54
C PRO A 357 -12.50 -25.37 5.47
N ALA A 358 -13.11 -24.84 6.52
CA ALA A 358 -13.55 -23.45 6.59
C ALA A 358 -12.35 -22.48 6.60
N LEU A 359 -11.31 -22.80 7.37
CA LEU A 359 -10.08 -22.01 7.43
C LEU A 359 -9.37 -21.94 6.07
N LEU A 360 -9.24 -23.08 5.38
CA LEU A 360 -8.62 -23.12 4.06
C LEU A 360 -9.47 -22.40 3.01
N ALA A 361 -10.80 -22.53 3.07
CA ALA A 361 -11.70 -21.78 2.19
C ALA A 361 -11.56 -20.26 2.40
N TRP A 362 -11.55 -19.80 3.66
CA TRP A 362 -11.35 -18.41 4.02
C TRP A 362 -10.00 -17.85 3.52
N CYS A 363 -8.92 -18.63 3.64
CA CYS A 363 -7.58 -18.25 3.16
C CYS A 363 -7.48 -18.06 1.64
N ARG A 364 -8.49 -18.51 0.87
CA ARG A 364 -8.55 -18.34 -0.59
C ARG A 364 -9.35 -17.11 -1.02
N THR A 365 -9.95 -16.39 -0.08
CA THR A 365 -10.74 -15.20 -0.42
C THR A 365 -9.85 -14.08 -0.97
N PRO A 366 -10.37 -13.22 -1.89
CA PRO A 366 -9.60 -12.13 -2.46
C PRO A 366 -9.09 -11.15 -1.40
N GLU A 367 -9.88 -10.89 -0.37
CA GLU A 367 -9.51 -9.99 0.73
C GLU A 367 -8.31 -10.54 1.51
N VAL A 368 -8.29 -11.85 1.80
CA VAL A 368 -7.19 -12.48 2.56
C VAL A 368 -5.93 -12.63 1.72
N THR A 369 -6.05 -13.06 0.47
CA THR A 369 -4.90 -13.18 -0.43
C THR A 369 -4.26 -11.82 -0.73
N SER A 370 -5.07 -10.77 -0.94
CA SER A 370 -4.57 -9.40 -1.11
C SER A 370 -3.93 -8.87 0.17
N TRP A 371 -4.51 -9.18 1.33
CA TRP A 371 -3.96 -8.77 2.62
C TRP A 371 -2.55 -9.32 2.82
N VAL A 372 -2.35 -10.61 2.57
CA VAL A 372 -1.04 -11.25 2.68
C VAL A 372 -0.05 -10.61 1.72
N ARG A 373 -0.43 -10.47 0.44
CA ARG A 373 0.45 -9.89 -0.58
C ARG A 373 0.83 -8.45 -0.27
N GLN A 374 -0.11 -7.64 0.20
CA GLN A 374 0.14 -6.26 0.59
C GLN A 374 1.06 -6.19 1.82
N ALA A 375 0.80 -7.01 2.84
CA ALA A 375 1.65 -7.07 4.02
C ALA A 375 3.09 -7.52 3.70
N GLU A 376 3.29 -8.45 2.76
CA GLU A 376 4.61 -8.86 2.27
C GLU A 376 5.32 -7.73 1.53
N ARG A 377 4.63 -7.05 0.59
CA ARG A 377 5.18 -5.91 -0.14
C ARG A 377 5.63 -4.80 0.79
N GLU A 378 4.80 -4.47 1.77
CA GLU A 378 5.11 -3.45 2.78
C GLU A 378 6.32 -3.86 3.63
N ARG A 379 6.39 -5.13 4.03
CA ARG A 379 7.53 -5.67 4.78
C ARG A 379 8.82 -5.59 3.96
N GLU A 380 8.79 -5.95 2.68
CA GLU A 380 9.94 -5.87 1.76
C GLU A 380 10.37 -4.42 1.52
N ALA A 381 9.40 -3.50 1.41
CA ALA A 381 9.64 -2.08 1.23
C ALA A 381 10.09 -1.36 2.51
N GLY A 382 10.10 -2.03 3.67
CA GLY A 382 10.44 -1.41 4.97
C GLY A 382 9.35 -0.49 5.52
N TYR A 383 8.11 -0.65 5.06
CA TYR A 383 6.94 0.17 5.39
C TYR A 383 6.22 -0.27 6.67
N ARG A 384 5.80 0.70 7.48
CA ARG A 384 4.92 0.62 8.66
C ARG A 384 4.00 1.85 8.66
N ARG A 385 2.82 1.75 8.05
CA ARG A 385 1.79 2.81 8.14
C ARG A 385 1.45 3.12 9.61
N ALA A 386 0.97 4.34 9.86
CA ALA A 386 0.28 4.76 11.09
C ALA A 386 -0.84 3.76 11.51
N PRO A 387 -1.32 3.77 12.78
CA PRO A 387 -1.74 2.58 13.53
C PRO A 387 -2.50 1.59 12.64
N ASP A 388 -1.85 0.45 12.45
CA ASP A 388 -1.87 -0.40 11.27
C ASP A 388 -3.28 -0.72 10.72
N THR A 389 -3.82 0.16 9.86
CA THR A 389 -5.12 0.00 9.17
C THR A 389 -5.28 -1.37 8.51
N LEU A 390 -4.17 -1.97 8.08
CA LEU A 390 -4.12 -3.32 7.54
C LEU A 390 -4.54 -4.38 8.59
N LEU A 391 -4.12 -4.26 9.86
CA LEU A 391 -4.57 -5.15 10.94
C LEU A 391 -6.07 -5.02 11.22
N ALA A 392 -6.62 -3.81 11.16
CA ALA A 392 -8.06 -3.61 11.36
C ALA A 392 -8.89 -4.23 10.21
N HIS A 393 -8.37 -4.22 8.98
CA HIS A 393 -8.97 -4.93 7.86
C HIS A 393 -8.96 -6.45 8.05
N LEU A 394 -7.88 -7.03 8.58
CA LEU A 394 -7.82 -8.46 8.90
C LEU A 394 -9.00 -8.89 9.80
N THR A 395 -9.30 -8.06 10.82
CA THR A 395 -10.46 -8.30 11.70
C THR A 395 -11.77 -8.27 10.93
N SER A 396 -11.99 -7.24 10.10
CA SER A 396 -13.23 -7.13 9.30
C SER A 396 -13.45 -8.34 8.37
N PHE A 397 -12.38 -8.88 7.79
CA PHE A 397 -12.45 -10.04 6.89
C PHE A 397 -12.66 -11.37 7.64
N SER A 398 -12.20 -11.45 8.89
CA SER A 398 -12.31 -12.65 9.71
C SER A 398 -13.66 -12.74 10.43
N LEU A 399 -14.28 -11.59 10.72
CA LEU A 399 -15.42 -11.46 11.62
C LEU A 399 -16.56 -12.45 11.32
N PRO A 400 -17.03 -12.65 10.07
CA PRO A 400 -18.13 -13.59 9.82
C PRO A 400 -17.77 -15.05 10.12
N GLU A 401 -16.59 -15.51 9.73
CA GLU A 401 -16.17 -16.91 9.98
C GLU A 401 -15.94 -17.15 11.47
N LEU A 402 -15.35 -16.17 12.15
CA LEU A 402 -15.15 -16.16 13.58
C LEU A 402 -16.49 -16.32 14.33
N LEU A 403 -17.50 -15.52 13.94
CA LEU A 403 -18.84 -15.57 14.54
C LEU A 403 -19.58 -16.88 14.27
N ARG A 404 -19.54 -17.42 13.04
CA ARG A 404 -20.17 -18.71 12.70
C ARG A 404 -19.65 -19.88 13.53
N HIS A 405 -18.44 -19.76 14.06
CA HIS A 405 -17.78 -20.78 14.86
C HIS A 405 -17.62 -20.40 16.34
N GLU A 406 -18.30 -19.34 16.80
CA GLU A 406 -18.32 -18.89 18.20
C GLU A 406 -16.92 -18.57 18.77
N VAL A 407 -16.04 -17.97 17.97
CA VAL A 407 -14.69 -17.54 18.39
C VAL A 407 -14.45 -16.09 17.95
N PRO A 408 -13.82 -15.18 18.73
CA PRO A 408 -13.33 -15.35 20.09
C PRO A 408 -14.45 -15.46 21.13
N ALA A 409 -14.06 -15.71 22.39
CA ALA A 409 -15.00 -15.75 23.49
C ALA A 409 -15.86 -14.46 23.57
N PRO A 410 -17.12 -14.55 24.03
CA PRO A 410 -17.97 -13.37 24.16
C PRO A 410 -17.33 -12.26 25.00
N GLY A 411 -17.56 -11.00 24.58
CA GLY A 411 -17.05 -9.80 25.25
C GLY A 411 -15.60 -9.43 24.93
N VAL A 412 -14.93 -10.14 24.02
CA VAL A 412 -13.61 -9.74 23.54
C VAL A 412 -13.77 -8.60 22.51
N PRO A 413 -13.21 -7.40 22.77
CA PRO A 413 -13.32 -6.29 21.84
C PRO A 413 -12.41 -6.50 20.62
N LEU A 414 -13.01 -6.38 19.44
CA LEU A 414 -12.33 -6.47 18.15
C LEU A 414 -12.33 -5.11 17.47
N VAL A 415 -11.20 -4.70 16.91
CA VAL A 415 -11.08 -3.46 16.13
C VAL A 415 -11.18 -3.80 14.65
N ALA A 416 -12.26 -3.39 14.00
CA ALA A 416 -12.53 -3.63 12.59
C ALA A 416 -12.44 -2.34 11.77
N ALA A 417 -11.87 -2.42 10.56
CA ALA A 417 -11.83 -1.27 9.65
C ALA A 417 -13.19 -1.03 8.98
N LEU A 418 -13.54 0.25 8.79
CA LEU A 418 -14.70 0.65 8.03
C LEU A 418 -14.44 0.58 6.52
N SER A 419 -15.46 0.12 5.79
CA SER A 419 -15.47 0.04 4.32
C SER A 419 -15.74 1.39 3.65
N ALA A 420 -16.50 2.26 4.32
CA ALA A 420 -16.73 3.66 3.99
C ALA A 420 -17.18 4.39 5.29
N PRO A 421 -17.26 5.73 5.32
CA PRO A 421 -17.80 6.44 6.49
C PRO A 421 -19.17 5.88 6.89
N GLY A 422 -19.28 5.39 8.14
CA GLY A 422 -20.51 4.77 8.64
C GLY A 422 -20.87 3.42 8.03
N GLN A 423 -19.95 2.72 7.34
CA GLN A 423 -20.24 1.42 6.72
C GLN A 423 -19.20 0.37 7.05
N LEU A 424 -19.63 -0.76 7.62
CA LEU A 424 -18.80 -1.95 7.84
C LEU A 424 -19.19 -3.06 6.87
N ALA A 425 -18.34 -3.35 5.89
CA ALA A 425 -18.55 -4.47 4.98
C ALA A 425 -18.00 -5.78 5.58
N VAL A 426 -18.83 -6.80 5.62
CA VAL A 426 -18.49 -8.17 6.01
C VAL A 426 -18.50 -9.06 4.77
N MET A 427 -17.44 -8.94 3.98
CA MET A 427 -17.42 -9.42 2.59
C MET A 427 -17.64 -10.93 2.42
N SER A 428 -17.14 -11.76 3.35
CA SER A 428 -17.39 -13.21 3.34
C SER A 428 -18.85 -13.58 3.65
N ALA A 429 -19.62 -12.71 4.31
CA ALA A 429 -21.06 -12.84 4.48
C ALA A 429 -21.86 -12.18 3.35
N GLY A 430 -21.19 -11.42 2.47
CA GLY A 430 -21.85 -10.70 1.39
C GLY A 430 -22.77 -9.57 1.87
N ARG A 431 -22.40 -8.88 2.97
CA ARG A 431 -23.22 -7.81 3.55
C ARG A 431 -22.44 -6.51 3.76
N VAL A 432 -23.15 -5.40 3.76
CA VAL A 432 -22.70 -4.10 4.28
C VAL A 432 -23.61 -3.71 5.43
N ILE A 433 -23.00 -3.37 6.58
CA ILE A 433 -23.70 -2.94 7.79
C ILE A 433 -23.64 -1.42 7.86
N GLU A 434 -24.80 -0.77 7.91
CA GLU A 434 -24.94 0.67 8.06
C GLU A 434 -24.85 1.06 9.55
N LEU A 435 -23.88 1.92 9.86
CA LEU A 435 -23.53 2.36 11.21
C LEU A 435 -23.64 3.90 11.26
N PRO A 436 -24.85 4.45 11.39
CA PRO A 436 -25.06 5.90 11.47
C PRO A 436 -24.26 6.52 12.63
N ASP A 437 -23.86 7.79 12.48
CA ASP A 437 -23.15 8.58 13.48
C ASP A 437 -21.74 8.09 13.88
N THR A 438 -21.16 7.16 13.11
CA THR A 438 -19.81 6.67 13.37
C THR A 438 -18.75 7.52 12.64
N ALA A 439 -17.88 8.18 13.41
CA ALA A 439 -16.74 8.95 12.89
C ALA A 439 -15.43 8.16 13.05
N GLY A 440 -14.64 8.05 11.98
CA GLY A 440 -13.31 7.42 12.00
C GLY A 440 -13.08 6.40 10.88
N GLU A 441 -11.94 5.71 10.94
CA GLU A 441 -11.57 4.64 9.99
C GLU A 441 -11.78 3.23 10.54
N THR A 442 -11.97 3.10 11.85
CA THR A 442 -12.15 1.81 12.55
C THR A 442 -13.29 1.89 13.57
N VAL A 443 -13.85 0.74 13.90
CA VAL A 443 -14.89 0.55 14.92
C VAL A 443 -14.54 -0.58 15.85
N THR A 444 -15.02 -0.50 17.08
CA THR A 444 -15.00 -1.63 18.02
C THR A 444 -16.24 -2.49 17.79
N VAL A 445 -16.01 -3.80 17.73
CA VAL A 445 -17.02 -4.85 17.64
C VAL A 445 -16.90 -5.73 18.88
N GLU A 446 -17.97 -5.83 19.66
CA GLU A 446 -18.06 -6.71 20.84
C GLU A 446 -19.18 -7.72 20.65
N VAL A 447 -18.85 -9.01 20.77
CA VAL A 447 -19.80 -10.10 20.50
C VAL A 447 -20.31 -10.67 21.82
N HIS A 448 -21.63 -10.71 22.02
CA HIS A 448 -22.30 -11.19 23.23
C HIS A 448 -23.28 -12.31 22.89
N GLY A 449 -22.77 -13.49 22.57
CA GLY A 449 -23.59 -14.66 22.20
C GLY A 449 -24.34 -14.40 20.89
N SER A 450 -25.67 -14.28 20.96
CA SER A 450 -26.54 -14.07 19.79
C SER A 450 -26.59 -12.64 19.27
N HIS A 451 -25.87 -11.70 19.89
CA HIS A 451 -25.83 -10.29 19.50
C HIS A 451 -24.39 -9.79 19.41
N ALA A 452 -24.17 -8.77 18.60
CA ALA A 452 -22.94 -7.99 18.56
C ALA A 452 -23.26 -6.51 18.74
N ASP A 453 -22.45 -5.80 19.52
CA ASP A 453 -22.43 -4.35 19.58
C ASP A 453 -21.36 -3.85 18.62
N VAL A 454 -21.77 -3.02 17.66
CA VAL A 454 -20.89 -2.42 16.65
C VAL A 454 -21.06 -0.91 16.73
N ALA A 455 -20.09 -0.21 17.31
CA ALA A 455 -20.12 1.23 17.50
C ALA A 455 -21.42 1.76 18.18
N GLY A 456 -21.97 1.02 19.15
CA GLY A 456 -23.21 1.37 19.85
C GLY A 456 -24.49 0.90 19.14
N VAL A 457 -24.37 0.28 17.95
CA VAL A 457 -25.48 -0.38 17.25
C VAL A 457 -25.52 -1.84 17.66
N ARG A 458 -26.59 -2.24 18.35
CA ARG A 458 -26.82 -3.63 18.75
C ARG A 458 -27.49 -4.41 17.62
N LEU A 459 -26.78 -5.40 17.08
CA LEU A 459 -27.20 -6.24 15.95
C LEU A 459 -27.28 -7.71 16.37
N PRO A 460 -28.18 -8.52 15.81
CA PRO A 460 -28.06 -9.99 15.85
C PRO A 460 -26.71 -10.43 15.27
N SER A 461 -26.03 -11.39 15.89
CA SER A 461 -24.78 -11.94 15.32
C SER A 461 -25.00 -12.57 13.95
N THR A 462 -26.22 -13.06 13.69
CA THR A 462 -26.67 -13.61 12.42
C THR A 462 -26.70 -12.60 11.27
N ASP A 463 -26.77 -11.30 11.56
CA ASP A 463 -26.65 -10.26 10.53
C ASP A 463 -25.21 -10.15 10.02
N LEU A 464 -24.23 -10.36 10.91
CA LEU A 464 -22.80 -10.35 10.57
C LEU A 464 -22.34 -11.67 9.92
N THR A 465 -22.98 -12.80 10.23
CA THR A 465 -22.70 -14.09 9.57
C THR A 465 -23.42 -14.24 8.23
N GLY A 466 -24.42 -13.40 7.97
CA GLY A 466 -25.21 -13.38 6.73
C GLY A 466 -26.41 -14.34 6.74
N GLU A 467 -26.79 -14.88 7.89
CA GLU A 467 -27.97 -15.74 8.08
C GLU A 467 -29.28 -14.92 8.10
N THR A 468 -29.24 -13.69 8.62
CA THR A 468 -30.37 -12.77 8.65
C THR A 468 -30.05 -11.47 7.92
N ALA A 469 -31.07 -10.62 7.73
CA ALA A 469 -30.95 -9.30 7.15
C ALA A 469 -31.80 -8.31 7.95
N GLY A 470 -31.24 -7.82 9.06
CA GLY A 470 -31.84 -6.76 9.86
C GLY A 470 -31.92 -5.40 9.13
N PRO A 471 -32.50 -4.38 9.77
CA PRO A 471 -32.76 -3.07 9.16
C PRO A 471 -31.50 -2.29 8.79
N HIS A 472 -30.35 -2.64 9.37
CA HIS A 472 -29.05 -2.03 9.08
C HIS A 472 -28.23 -2.81 8.04
N VAL A 473 -28.79 -3.87 7.45
CA VAL A 473 -28.05 -4.79 6.59
C VAL A 473 -28.42 -4.62 5.13
N THR A 474 -27.45 -4.23 4.32
CA THR A 474 -27.55 -4.29 2.86
C THR A 474 -26.96 -5.60 2.34
N VAL A 475 -27.77 -6.37 1.60
CA VAL A 475 -27.34 -7.65 0.99
C VAL A 475 -26.67 -7.38 -0.34
N LEU A 476 -25.46 -7.88 -0.53
CA LEU A 476 -24.78 -7.76 -1.82
C LEU A 476 -25.38 -8.72 -2.84
N PRO A 477 -25.73 -8.23 -4.06
CA PRO A 477 -26.22 -9.07 -5.14
C PRO A 477 -25.25 -10.21 -5.48
N ALA A 478 -25.78 -11.39 -5.80
CA ALA A 478 -25.00 -12.58 -6.11
C ALA A 478 -25.54 -13.29 -7.35
N LEU A 479 -24.65 -14.01 -8.06
CA LEU A 479 -25.03 -14.79 -9.25
C LEU A 479 -25.97 -15.97 -8.91
N ALA A 480 -25.78 -16.56 -7.75
CA ALA A 480 -26.58 -17.64 -7.17
C ALA A 480 -26.41 -17.61 -5.64
N GLU A 481 -27.19 -18.39 -4.88
CA GLU A 481 -27.10 -18.45 -3.41
C GLU A 481 -25.66 -18.69 -2.91
N ASN A 482 -24.86 -19.46 -3.66
CA ASN A 482 -23.45 -19.77 -3.39
C ASN A 482 -22.49 -19.31 -4.51
N GLY A 483 -22.94 -18.41 -5.38
CA GLY A 483 -22.16 -17.91 -6.52
C GLY A 483 -21.31 -16.68 -6.20
N PRO A 484 -20.47 -16.23 -7.15
CA PRO A 484 -19.73 -14.99 -7.00
C PRO A 484 -20.67 -13.80 -6.75
N ARG A 485 -20.21 -12.88 -5.91
CA ARG A 485 -20.96 -11.67 -5.51
C ARG A 485 -20.49 -10.45 -6.26
N LEU A 486 -21.40 -9.52 -6.49
CA LEU A 486 -21.05 -8.20 -7.00
C LEU A 486 -20.25 -7.46 -5.93
N LEU A 487 -19.08 -6.96 -6.32
CA LEU A 487 -18.20 -6.25 -5.41
C LEU A 487 -18.71 -4.81 -5.20
N PRO A 488 -18.98 -4.37 -3.96
CA PRO A 488 -19.34 -2.99 -3.68
C PRO A 488 -18.10 -2.10 -3.73
N PRO A 489 -18.28 -0.77 -3.90
CA PRO A 489 -17.22 0.19 -3.61
C PRO A 489 -16.79 0.00 -2.15
N HIS A 490 -15.52 -0.34 -1.93
CA HIS A 490 -15.00 -0.62 -0.60
C HIS A 490 -13.61 0.00 -0.45
N SER A 491 -13.33 0.59 0.72
CA SER A 491 -12.06 1.23 1.07
C SER A 491 -10.85 0.32 0.79
N TRP A 492 -10.86 -0.94 1.24
CA TRP A 492 -9.84 -1.95 0.92
C TRP A 492 -9.51 -2.04 -0.58
N TYR A 493 -10.51 -2.28 -1.42
CA TYR A 493 -10.34 -2.37 -2.88
C TYR A 493 -9.99 -1.02 -3.52
N THR A 494 -10.28 0.10 -2.86
CA THR A 494 -9.91 1.43 -3.37
C THR A 494 -8.48 1.81 -2.97
N ALA A 495 -8.07 1.47 -1.75
CA ALA A 495 -6.82 1.88 -1.13
C ALA A 495 -5.65 0.93 -1.45
N PHE A 496 -5.93 -0.36 -1.64
CA PHE A 496 -4.89 -1.40 -1.77
C PHE A 496 -4.93 -2.11 -3.13
N HIS A 497 -5.64 -1.56 -4.12
CA HIS A 497 -5.64 -2.11 -5.47
C HIS A 497 -4.42 -1.64 -6.28
N PRO A 498 -3.56 -2.57 -6.74
CA PRO A 498 -2.41 -2.22 -7.55
C PRO A 498 -2.83 -1.90 -8.98
N ALA A 499 -3.05 -0.62 -9.22
CA ALA A 499 -2.93 0.11 -10.48
C ALA A 499 -3.32 1.54 -10.12
N GLY A 500 -2.65 2.56 -10.66
CA GLY A 500 -2.99 3.99 -10.44
C GLY A 500 -4.38 4.44 -10.95
N ARG A 501 -5.37 3.54 -10.95
CA ARG A 501 -6.77 3.78 -11.26
C ARG A 501 -7.60 3.21 -10.12
N ARG A 502 -8.57 4.01 -9.63
CA ARG A 502 -9.62 3.53 -8.72
C ARG A 502 -10.18 2.21 -9.26
N PHE A 503 -10.45 1.26 -8.37
CA PHE A 503 -11.17 0.05 -8.71
C PHE A 503 -12.37 0.40 -9.61
N PRO A 504 -12.58 -0.27 -10.75
CA PRO A 504 -13.62 0.10 -11.71
C PRO A 504 -14.95 0.18 -10.97
N GLN A 505 -15.49 1.39 -10.88
CA GLN A 505 -16.84 1.59 -10.39
C GLN A 505 -17.80 1.03 -11.42
N PRO A 506 -18.93 0.43 -11.01
CA PRO A 506 -19.96 0.07 -11.94
C PRO A 506 -20.30 1.32 -12.77
N PRO A 507 -20.39 1.21 -14.11
CA PRO A 507 -20.66 2.38 -14.95
C PRO A 507 -22.00 3.00 -14.57
N ASP A 508 -22.10 4.32 -14.65
CA ASP A 508 -23.38 5.02 -14.49
C ASP A 508 -24.42 4.41 -15.45
N GLY A 509 -25.54 3.95 -14.89
CA GLY A 509 -26.66 3.36 -15.62
C GLY A 509 -26.64 1.84 -15.84
N THR A 510 -25.55 1.12 -15.54
CA THR A 510 -25.59 -0.36 -15.55
C THR A 510 -26.35 -0.87 -14.33
N ARG A 511 -27.51 -1.51 -14.54
CA ARG A 511 -28.25 -2.14 -13.44
C ARG A 511 -27.52 -3.43 -13.02
N ALA A 512 -27.23 -3.57 -11.73
CA ALA A 512 -26.57 -4.75 -11.17
C ALA A 512 -27.30 -6.06 -11.55
N GLU A 513 -28.62 -6.01 -11.66
CA GLU A 513 -29.47 -7.11 -12.09
C GLU A 513 -29.20 -7.55 -13.53
N GLU A 514 -29.15 -6.62 -14.49
CA GLU A 514 -28.87 -6.91 -15.91
C GLU A 514 -27.46 -7.52 -16.10
N PHE A 515 -26.49 -7.02 -15.34
CA PHE A 515 -25.14 -7.58 -15.32
C PHE A 515 -25.15 -9.04 -14.83
N LEU A 516 -25.78 -9.31 -13.69
CA LEU A 516 -25.84 -10.65 -13.11
C LEU A 516 -26.63 -11.63 -14.00
N GLU A 517 -27.68 -11.16 -14.67
CA GLU A 517 -28.42 -11.98 -15.63
C GLU A 517 -27.53 -12.39 -16.81
N THR A 518 -26.76 -11.46 -17.36
CA THR A 518 -25.81 -11.75 -18.45
C THR A 518 -24.73 -12.75 -18.00
N VAL A 519 -24.19 -12.58 -16.79
CA VAL A 519 -23.23 -13.53 -16.20
C VAL A 519 -23.87 -14.90 -16.00
N ALA A 520 -25.13 -14.98 -15.57
CA ALA A 520 -25.82 -16.26 -15.35
C ALA A 520 -26.02 -17.01 -16.67
N GLN A 521 -26.41 -16.30 -17.72
CA GLN A 521 -26.49 -16.85 -19.08
C GLN A 521 -25.12 -17.33 -19.58
N ALA A 522 -24.06 -16.57 -19.33
CA ALA A 522 -22.69 -16.95 -19.68
C ALA A 522 -22.22 -18.22 -18.95
N VAL A 523 -22.45 -18.33 -17.64
CA VAL A 523 -22.10 -19.53 -16.87
C VAL A 523 -22.91 -20.74 -17.36
N THR A 524 -24.19 -20.56 -17.67
CA THR A 524 -25.05 -21.62 -18.24
C THR A 524 -24.52 -22.09 -19.60
N LEU A 525 -24.03 -21.16 -20.43
CA LEU A 525 -23.40 -21.48 -21.70
C LEU A 525 -22.15 -22.34 -21.52
N ILE A 526 -21.27 -21.95 -20.59
CA ILE A 526 -20.03 -22.70 -20.28
C ILE A 526 -20.38 -24.08 -19.74
N ASP A 527 -21.31 -24.17 -18.79
CA ASP A 527 -21.72 -25.43 -18.15
C ASP A 527 -22.23 -26.44 -19.19
N LYS A 528 -22.93 -25.96 -20.23
CA LYS A 528 -23.44 -26.80 -21.31
C LYS A 528 -22.34 -27.41 -22.19
N VAL A 529 -21.25 -26.67 -22.45
CA VAL A 529 -20.22 -27.06 -23.44
C VAL A 529 -18.91 -27.55 -22.82
N TRP A 530 -18.63 -27.11 -21.59
CA TRP A 530 -17.42 -27.41 -20.84
C TRP A 530 -17.68 -27.37 -19.31
N PRO A 531 -18.42 -28.35 -18.74
CA PRO A 531 -18.78 -28.37 -17.32
C PRO A 531 -17.59 -28.20 -16.34
N PRO A 532 -16.41 -28.81 -16.55
CA PRO A 532 -15.25 -28.59 -15.68
C PRO A 532 -14.81 -27.13 -15.56
N ALA A 533 -14.99 -26.32 -16.62
CA ALA A 533 -14.68 -24.90 -16.57
C ALA A 533 -15.75 -24.11 -15.80
N ALA A 534 -17.02 -24.50 -15.87
CA ALA A 534 -18.08 -23.88 -15.06
C ALA A 534 -17.87 -24.15 -13.56
N ASP A 535 -17.50 -25.37 -13.20
CA ASP A 535 -17.15 -25.73 -11.82
C ASP A 535 -15.96 -24.92 -11.31
N ASP A 536 -14.91 -24.79 -12.14
CA ASP A 536 -13.75 -24.00 -11.78
C ASP A 536 -14.05 -22.50 -11.65
N ILE A 537 -14.91 -21.92 -12.50
CA ILE A 537 -15.37 -20.54 -12.35
C ILE A 537 -16.07 -20.35 -11.00
N ARG A 538 -16.98 -21.28 -10.64
CA ARG A 538 -17.70 -21.22 -9.34
C ARG A 538 -16.76 -21.39 -8.15
N ALA A 539 -15.68 -22.15 -8.30
CA ALA A 539 -14.71 -22.42 -7.24
C ALA A 539 -13.63 -21.34 -7.09
N SER A 540 -13.18 -20.76 -8.19
CA SER A 540 -12.04 -19.84 -8.24
C SER A 540 -12.45 -18.37 -8.19
N LEU A 541 -13.64 -18.01 -8.68
CA LEU A 541 -14.14 -16.64 -8.68
C LEU A 541 -15.19 -16.44 -7.58
N SER A 542 -14.96 -15.45 -6.73
CA SER A 542 -15.83 -15.11 -5.59
C SER A 542 -16.34 -13.67 -5.64
N ARG A 543 -15.71 -12.80 -6.43
CA ARG A 543 -16.11 -11.39 -6.63
C ARG A 543 -16.12 -11.05 -8.11
N LEU A 544 -17.17 -10.35 -8.54
CA LEU A 544 -17.31 -9.84 -9.89
C LEU A 544 -17.56 -8.34 -9.89
N THR A 545 -17.05 -7.68 -10.92
CA THR A 545 -17.28 -6.24 -11.13
C THR A 545 -17.50 -5.95 -12.61
N PRO A 546 -18.58 -5.23 -12.95
CA PRO A 546 -18.82 -4.81 -14.33
C PRO A 546 -17.80 -3.76 -14.80
N ALA A 547 -17.37 -3.86 -16.07
CA ALA A 547 -16.61 -2.79 -16.73
C ALA A 547 -17.04 -2.60 -18.19
N ARG A 548 -16.90 -1.36 -18.70
CA ARG A 548 -17.17 -1.03 -20.12
C ARG A 548 -16.02 -1.40 -21.06
N THR A 549 -14.80 -1.46 -20.55
CA THR A 549 -13.59 -1.84 -21.30
C THR A 549 -12.88 -2.96 -20.56
N PRO A 550 -12.30 -3.95 -21.26
CA PRO A 550 -11.48 -4.99 -20.63
C PRO A 550 -10.33 -4.32 -19.88
N LEU A 551 -10.35 -4.42 -18.56
CA LEU A 551 -9.20 -4.16 -17.71
C LEU A 551 -8.42 -5.49 -17.56
N PRO A 552 -7.20 -5.49 -17.01
CA PRO A 552 -6.55 -6.74 -16.62
C PRO A 552 -7.54 -7.58 -15.81
N GLU A 553 -7.88 -8.76 -16.32
CA GLU A 553 -9.09 -9.51 -15.93
C GLU A 553 -9.06 -9.98 -14.47
N THR A 554 -7.85 -10.08 -13.90
CA THR A 554 -7.63 -10.22 -12.47
C THR A 554 -6.44 -9.37 -12.05
N VAL A 555 -6.49 -8.90 -10.82
CA VAL A 555 -5.34 -8.25 -10.21
C VAL A 555 -4.61 -9.27 -9.38
N PRO A 556 -3.29 -9.50 -9.59
CA PRO A 556 -2.57 -10.58 -8.89
C PRO A 556 -2.67 -10.54 -7.36
N ALA A 557 -3.01 -9.38 -6.77
CA ALA A 557 -3.31 -9.23 -5.36
C ALA A 557 -4.71 -9.72 -4.96
N PHE A 558 -5.73 -9.55 -5.80
CA PHE A 558 -7.13 -9.86 -5.49
C PHE A 558 -7.58 -11.14 -6.19
N ARG A 559 -6.97 -12.27 -5.83
CA ARG A 559 -7.27 -13.55 -6.47
C ARG A 559 -8.72 -13.96 -6.25
N GLY A 560 -9.37 -14.39 -7.31
CA GLY A 560 -10.80 -14.69 -7.30
C GLY A 560 -11.71 -13.47 -7.35
N ALA A 561 -11.16 -12.26 -7.53
CA ALA A 561 -11.92 -11.11 -8.00
C ALA A 561 -11.65 -10.90 -9.50
N ALA A 562 -12.72 -10.78 -10.28
CA ALA A 562 -12.62 -10.57 -11.71
C ALA A 562 -13.42 -9.35 -12.18
N VAL A 563 -12.82 -8.62 -13.10
CA VAL A 563 -13.49 -7.53 -13.82
C VAL A 563 -14.00 -8.11 -15.14
N VAL A 564 -15.32 -8.10 -15.34
CA VAL A 564 -15.96 -8.80 -16.45
C VAL A 564 -16.85 -7.83 -17.22
N PRO A 565 -16.68 -7.68 -18.54
CA PRO A 565 -17.63 -6.94 -19.36
C PRO A 565 -18.89 -7.81 -19.59
N ALA A 566 -20.06 -7.21 -19.38
CA ALA A 566 -21.36 -7.82 -19.67
C ALA A 566 -21.95 -7.20 -20.95
N THR A 567 -21.39 -7.57 -22.09
CA THR A 567 -21.88 -7.12 -23.41
C THR A 567 -22.82 -8.15 -24.02
N THR A 568 -22.36 -9.39 -24.18
CA THR A 568 -23.15 -10.54 -24.64
C THR A 568 -22.77 -11.78 -23.83
N PRO A 569 -23.66 -12.79 -23.68
CA PRO A 569 -23.35 -14.00 -22.93
C PRO A 569 -22.09 -14.73 -23.41
N LEU A 570 -21.80 -14.73 -24.73
CA LEU A 570 -20.61 -15.35 -25.28
C LEU A 570 -19.32 -14.59 -24.91
N GLU A 571 -19.32 -13.26 -25.07
CA GLU A 571 -18.17 -12.43 -24.66
C GLU A 571 -17.91 -12.54 -23.16
N THR A 572 -18.97 -12.45 -22.35
CA THR A 572 -18.89 -12.62 -20.90
C THR A 572 -18.36 -14.01 -20.53
N ALA A 573 -18.78 -15.08 -21.22
CA ALA A 573 -18.28 -16.43 -20.99
C ALA A 573 -16.77 -16.54 -21.26
N ARG A 574 -16.28 -15.95 -22.35
CA ARG A 574 -14.85 -15.88 -22.66
C ARG A 574 -14.06 -15.23 -21.53
N HIS A 575 -14.51 -14.06 -21.07
CA HIS A 575 -13.84 -13.33 -19.99
C HIS A 575 -13.86 -14.08 -18.64
N LEU A 576 -14.96 -14.80 -18.33
CA LEU A 576 -15.01 -15.65 -17.13
C LEU A 576 -14.01 -16.81 -17.21
N CYS A 577 -13.93 -17.51 -18.34
CA CYS A 577 -12.95 -18.58 -18.55
C CYS A 577 -11.51 -18.06 -18.42
N ARG A 578 -11.22 -16.88 -18.99
CA ARG A 578 -9.92 -16.23 -18.89
C ARG A 578 -9.58 -15.86 -17.45
N ALA A 579 -10.50 -15.23 -16.72
CA ALA A 579 -10.29 -14.81 -15.33
C ALA A 579 -10.07 -16.01 -14.39
N ALA A 580 -10.81 -17.11 -14.58
CA ALA A 580 -10.59 -18.35 -13.84
C ALA A 580 -9.23 -18.97 -14.17
N ALA A 581 -8.86 -19.05 -15.46
CA ALA A 581 -7.55 -19.53 -15.89
C ALA A 581 -6.39 -18.72 -15.30
N GLN A 582 -6.53 -17.40 -15.30
CA GLN A 582 -5.57 -16.48 -14.71
C GLN A 582 -5.41 -16.73 -13.20
N THR A 583 -6.52 -16.92 -12.46
CA THR A 583 -6.47 -17.26 -11.03
C THR A 583 -5.71 -18.57 -10.78
N ARG A 584 -5.95 -19.59 -11.61
CA ARG A 584 -5.21 -20.88 -11.51
C ARG A 584 -3.73 -20.71 -11.83
N TYR A 585 -3.38 -19.97 -12.88
CA TYR A 585 -1.98 -19.68 -13.22
C TYR A 585 -1.26 -18.98 -12.08
N ASP A 586 -1.88 -17.95 -11.48
CA ASP A 586 -1.28 -17.23 -10.37
C ASP A 586 -1.05 -18.13 -9.14
N THR A 587 -1.92 -19.11 -8.90
CA THR A 587 -1.69 -20.16 -7.90
C THR A 587 -0.48 -21.02 -8.25
N ILE A 588 -0.33 -21.44 -9.51
CA ILE A 588 0.82 -22.22 -9.97
C ILE A 588 2.12 -21.43 -9.79
N ALA A 589 2.15 -20.18 -10.26
CA ALA A 589 3.32 -19.30 -10.20
C ALA A 589 3.74 -18.95 -8.76
N ASP A 590 2.80 -18.95 -7.80
CA ASP A 590 3.14 -18.82 -6.40
C ASP A 590 3.83 -20.07 -5.87
N LEU A 591 3.29 -21.24 -6.18
CA LEU A 591 3.74 -22.51 -5.62
C LEU A 591 5.03 -23.02 -6.26
N TYR A 592 5.29 -22.65 -7.52
CA TYR A 592 6.40 -23.17 -8.31
C TYR A 592 7.17 -22.05 -9.01
N THR A 593 8.50 -22.16 -8.99
CA THR A 593 9.37 -21.36 -9.86
C THR A 593 9.28 -21.93 -11.27
N LEU A 594 8.72 -21.18 -12.22
CA LEU A 594 8.49 -21.66 -13.59
C LEU A 594 9.63 -21.31 -14.57
N SER A 595 10.43 -20.29 -14.28
CA SER A 595 11.59 -19.88 -15.10
C SER A 595 12.72 -19.45 -14.17
N GLU A 596 13.96 -19.67 -14.60
CA GLU A 596 15.16 -19.19 -13.90
C GLU A 596 15.24 -17.66 -13.91
N GLU A 597 14.75 -17.02 -14.98
CA GLU A 597 14.81 -15.58 -15.19
C GLU A 597 13.42 -15.03 -15.59
N PRO A 598 12.44 -14.98 -14.67
CA PRO A 598 11.06 -14.63 -15.00
C PRO A 598 10.89 -13.18 -15.52
N GLY A 599 11.88 -12.32 -15.29
CA GLY A 599 11.92 -10.93 -15.78
C GLY A 599 12.63 -10.75 -17.12
N ALA A 600 13.27 -11.78 -17.67
CA ALA A 600 13.96 -11.70 -18.95
C ALA A 600 12.95 -11.39 -20.06
N ALA A 601 13.31 -10.47 -20.96
CA ALA A 601 12.44 -10.08 -22.06
C ALA A 601 12.59 -11.08 -23.21
N VAL A 602 11.48 -11.71 -23.59
CA VAL A 602 11.38 -12.65 -24.71
C VAL A 602 10.42 -12.08 -25.76
N ARG A 603 10.75 -12.24 -27.03
CA ARG A 603 9.96 -11.70 -28.15
C ARG A 603 9.35 -12.84 -28.98
N PRO A 604 8.04 -13.11 -28.83
CA PRO A 604 7.32 -14.01 -29.74
C PRO A 604 7.30 -13.45 -31.17
N PRO A 605 7.39 -14.30 -32.21
CA PRO A 605 7.33 -13.88 -33.62
C PRO A 605 6.12 -13.01 -33.99
N SER A 606 4.93 -13.30 -33.46
CA SER A 606 3.69 -12.54 -33.70
C SER A 606 3.52 -11.26 -32.88
N VAL A 607 4.49 -10.89 -32.02
CA VAL A 607 4.38 -9.72 -31.14
C VAL A 607 5.58 -8.78 -31.33
N GLU A 608 5.30 -7.50 -31.62
CA GLU A 608 6.35 -6.51 -31.90
C GLU A 608 7.21 -6.20 -30.66
N THR A 609 6.64 -6.26 -29.46
CA THR A 609 7.30 -5.92 -28.20
C THR A 609 7.75 -7.16 -27.44
N ALA A 610 8.99 -7.15 -26.95
CA ALA A 610 9.44 -8.18 -26.01
C ALA A 610 8.69 -8.05 -24.67
N LEU A 611 8.35 -9.18 -24.08
CA LEU A 611 7.61 -9.28 -22.81
C LEU A 611 8.43 -10.09 -21.79
N PRO A 612 8.32 -9.79 -20.48
CA PRO A 612 8.90 -10.66 -19.47
C PRO A 612 8.40 -12.11 -19.61
N VAL A 613 9.27 -13.11 -19.43
CA VAL A 613 8.90 -14.54 -19.47
C VAL A 613 7.67 -14.85 -18.61
N SER A 614 7.62 -14.31 -17.40
CA SER A 614 6.48 -14.48 -16.48
C SER A 614 5.16 -13.94 -17.02
N THR A 615 5.20 -12.85 -17.79
CA THR A 615 4.03 -12.26 -18.47
C THR A 615 3.63 -13.12 -19.65
N LEU A 616 4.60 -13.55 -20.46
CA LEU A 616 4.34 -14.39 -21.63
C LEU A 616 3.73 -15.76 -21.24
N LEU A 617 4.27 -16.43 -20.21
CA LEU A 617 3.70 -17.68 -19.68
C LEU A 617 2.25 -17.53 -19.23
N ARG A 618 1.97 -16.46 -18.46
CA ARG A 618 0.64 -16.14 -17.96
C ARG A 618 -0.37 -15.93 -19.08
N ASP A 619 0.00 -15.07 -20.02
CA ASP A 619 -0.87 -14.66 -21.11
C ASP A 619 -1.12 -15.85 -22.05
N THR A 620 -0.10 -16.70 -22.28
CA THR A 620 -0.21 -17.95 -23.04
C THR A 620 -1.13 -18.96 -22.34
N TYR A 621 -0.96 -19.19 -21.04
CA TYR A 621 -1.83 -20.09 -20.26
C TYR A 621 -3.30 -19.67 -20.36
N THR A 622 -3.56 -18.36 -20.23
CA THR A 622 -4.91 -17.79 -20.31
C THR A 622 -5.49 -17.90 -21.72
N ALA A 623 -4.67 -17.63 -22.75
CA ALA A 623 -5.06 -17.74 -24.15
C ALA A 623 -5.42 -19.18 -24.55
N VAL A 624 -4.65 -20.18 -24.09
CA VAL A 624 -4.95 -21.61 -24.31
C VAL A 624 -6.31 -21.97 -23.73
N ASN A 625 -6.62 -21.51 -22.51
CA ASN A 625 -7.90 -21.78 -21.87
C ASN A 625 -9.09 -21.09 -22.56
N GLU A 626 -8.91 -19.86 -23.02
CA GLU A 626 -9.93 -19.18 -23.84
C GLU A 626 -10.19 -19.95 -25.14
N ARG A 627 -9.12 -20.39 -25.82
CA ARG A 627 -9.22 -21.16 -27.04
C ARG A 627 -9.94 -22.49 -26.83
N GLU A 628 -9.65 -23.20 -25.74
CA GLU A 628 -10.35 -24.44 -25.42
C GLU A 628 -11.85 -24.21 -25.21
N PHE A 629 -12.25 -23.14 -24.50
CA PHE A 629 -13.66 -22.78 -24.40
C PHE A 629 -14.31 -22.57 -25.79
N LEU A 630 -13.66 -21.81 -26.68
CA LEU A 630 -14.17 -21.58 -28.04
C LEU A 630 -14.26 -22.86 -28.87
N ARG A 631 -13.30 -23.77 -28.71
CA ARG A 631 -13.32 -25.11 -29.34
C ARG A 631 -14.52 -25.94 -28.87
N HIS A 632 -14.82 -25.90 -27.57
CA HIS A 632 -15.99 -26.56 -26.99
C HIS A 632 -17.31 -25.92 -27.44
N HIS A 633 -17.35 -24.59 -27.59
CA HIS A 633 -18.54 -23.86 -28.00
C HIS A 633 -18.88 -24.02 -29.49
N GLY A 634 -17.86 -24.12 -30.36
CA GLY A 634 -18.02 -24.31 -31.80
C GLY A 634 -18.13 -23.00 -32.62
N GLU A 635 -18.07 -21.84 -31.97
CA GLU A 635 -18.02 -20.53 -32.62
C GLU A 635 -16.78 -19.77 -32.15
N ALA A 636 -16.02 -19.19 -33.09
CA ALA A 636 -14.87 -18.33 -32.80
C ALA A 636 -15.12 -16.92 -33.38
N PRO A 637 -15.11 -15.86 -32.56
CA PRO A 637 -15.20 -14.49 -33.04
C PRO A 637 -14.08 -14.18 -34.05
N HIS A 638 -14.40 -13.46 -35.13
CA HIS A 638 -13.40 -13.11 -36.16
C HIS A 638 -12.18 -12.36 -35.58
N ALA A 639 -12.39 -11.56 -34.52
CA ALA A 639 -11.34 -10.85 -33.81
C ALA A 639 -10.28 -11.76 -33.15
N LEU A 640 -10.55 -13.08 -33.04
CA LEU A 640 -9.66 -14.08 -32.47
C LEU A 640 -9.08 -15.06 -33.50
N ALA A 641 -9.21 -14.76 -34.80
CA ALA A 641 -8.68 -15.64 -35.85
C ALA A 641 -7.17 -15.91 -35.73
N SER A 642 -6.39 -14.95 -35.20
CA SER A 642 -4.95 -15.09 -34.97
C SER A 642 -4.58 -15.70 -33.61
N LEU A 643 -5.55 -16.06 -32.77
CA LEU A 643 -5.28 -16.63 -31.44
C LEU A 643 -4.42 -17.91 -31.49
N PRO A 644 -4.67 -18.89 -32.40
CA PRO A 644 -3.84 -20.10 -32.48
C PRO A 644 -2.38 -19.80 -32.85
N GLU A 645 -2.16 -18.91 -33.82
CA GLU A 645 -0.82 -18.49 -34.25
C GLU A 645 -0.05 -17.80 -33.11
N ARG A 646 -0.72 -16.90 -32.38
CA ARG A 646 -0.12 -16.23 -31.22
C ARG A 646 0.26 -17.21 -30.11
N ILE A 647 -0.56 -18.22 -29.85
CA ILE A 647 -0.25 -19.26 -28.84
C ILE A 647 0.99 -20.05 -29.26
N ARG A 648 1.06 -20.51 -30.51
CA ARG A 648 2.21 -21.24 -31.06
C ARG A 648 3.52 -20.46 -30.95
N ASP A 649 3.49 -19.21 -31.40
CA ASP A 649 4.64 -18.32 -31.38
C ASP A 649 5.13 -18.06 -29.96
N ALA A 650 4.19 -17.87 -29.02
CA ALA A 650 4.52 -17.70 -27.62
C ALA A 650 5.12 -18.98 -27.01
N LEU A 651 4.56 -20.16 -27.31
CA LEU A 651 5.10 -21.44 -26.83
C LEU A 651 6.50 -21.71 -27.38
N THR A 652 6.76 -21.39 -28.64
CA THR A 652 8.09 -21.52 -29.26
C THR A 652 9.08 -20.59 -28.59
N ALA A 653 8.75 -19.31 -28.43
CA ALA A 653 9.63 -18.35 -27.77
C ALA A 653 9.90 -18.72 -26.29
N LEU A 654 8.90 -19.26 -25.59
CA LEU A 654 9.06 -19.76 -24.21
C LEU A 654 9.98 -20.99 -24.14
N HIS A 655 9.95 -21.86 -25.15
CA HIS A 655 10.82 -23.02 -25.23
C HIS A 655 12.27 -22.61 -25.48
N ASP A 656 12.48 -21.75 -26.48
CA ASP A 656 13.81 -21.39 -26.96
C ASP A 656 14.53 -20.44 -26.00
N ASP A 657 13.84 -19.41 -25.52
CA ASP A 657 14.44 -18.30 -24.76
C ASP A 657 13.93 -18.17 -23.32
N GLY A 658 12.89 -18.92 -22.94
CA GLY A 658 12.20 -18.74 -21.64
C GLY A 658 12.95 -19.28 -20.42
N ARG A 659 14.01 -20.07 -20.61
CA ARG A 659 14.82 -20.70 -19.55
C ARG A 659 13.94 -21.35 -18.46
N LEU A 660 13.06 -22.24 -18.90
CA LEU A 660 12.07 -22.89 -18.04
C LEU A 660 12.75 -23.86 -17.06
N THR A 661 12.29 -23.86 -15.81
CA THR A 661 12.67 -24.88 -14.83
C THR A 661 12.02 -26.24 -15.18
N PRO A 662 12.36 -27.36 -14.52
CA PRO A 662 11.64 -28.63 -14.73
C PRO A 662 10.12 -28.51 -14.54
N GLN A 663 9.68 -27.68 -13.58
CA GLN A 663 8.26 -27.39 -13.34
C GLN A 663 7.66 -26.54 -14.46
N GLY A 664 8.39 -25.52 -14.92
CA GLY A 664 8.00 -24.72 -16.08
C GLY A 664 7.89 -25.55 -17.35
N GLN A 665 8.84 -26.46 -17.58
CA GLN A 665 8.84 -27.37 -18.72
C GLN A 665 7.64 -28.33 -18.67
N ALA A 666 7.30 -28.86 -17.50
CA ALA A 666 6.11 -29.71 -17.35
C ALA A 666 4.81 -28.94 -17.69
N LEU A 667 4.68 -27.69 -17.20
CA LEU A 667 3.55 -26.83 -17.54
C LEU A 667 3.50 -26.52 -19.05
N TRP A 668 4.65 -26.18 -19.63
CA TRP A 668 4.80 -25.91 -21.06
C TRP A 668 4.43 -27.12 -21.92
N THR A 669 4.84 -28.34 -21.54
CA THR A 669 4.50 -29.58 -22.24
C THR A 669 2.98 -29.74 -22.31
N GLY A 670 2.28 -29.57 -21.18
CA GLY A 670 0.82 -29.65 -21.15
C GLY A 670 0.15 -28.57 -22.03
N LEU A 671 0.69 -27.35 -22.08
CA LEU A 671 0.18 -26.28 -22.94
C LEU A 671 0.41 -26.60 -24.42
N SER A 672 1.55 -27.20 -24.76
CA SER A 672 1.94 -27.54 -26.13
C SER A 672 1.16 -28.74 -26.68
N GLU A 673 0.76 -29.70 -25.84
CA GLU A 673 -0.12 -30.81 -26.24
C GLU A 673 -1.52 -30.35 -26.67
N LEU A 674 -1.93 -29.16 -26.25
CA LEU A 674 -3.20 -28.53 -26.63
C LEU A 674 -3.06 -27.64 -27.87
N GLU A 675 -1.83 -27.44 -28.35
CA GLU A 675 -1.55 -26.75 -29.62
C GLU A 675 -1.95 -27.67 -30.80
N PRO A 676 -2.77 -27.20 -31.76
CA PRO A 676 -3.20 -27.99 -32.91
C PRO A 676 -2.24 -27.88 -34.10
#